data_AF-A0A9Q0M522-F1
#
_entry.id   AF-A0A9Q0M522-F1
#
_cell.length_a   1.000
_cell.length_b   1.000
_cell.length_c   1.000
_cell.angle_alpha   90.00
_cell.angle_beta   90.00
_cell.angle_gamma   90.00
#
_symmetry.space_group_name_H-M   'P 1'
#
loop_
_entity.id
_entity.type
_entity.pdbx_description
1 polymer ?
#
loop_
_entity_poly.entity_id
_entity_poly.type
_entity_poly.pdbx_seq_one_letter_code
_entity_poly.pdbx_strand_id
1 'polypeptide(L)'
;MSTSIDVQLYKLKQQQTNLNNFNMAATYGLLYQIYINIYFQLAAIGETVANSINFLGIYRRRRAKMPENLQGKTVMITGANSGIGKECAIACAIRGAQIILACRDQTKALEAVEQIVATVGKERRDQLFLVELDLSSLDSVRKCAQQVENRFERIDVLINNAGVMMCPQWNTKDGYEYQLATNHLGHFLLTNLLMEKIKSAPSARIVNLSSIAHMPGQMYFDNFDMDGIYTPFKSYARSKLANIFFTRELAKRLKNTNITVYSAHPGMVNTELKRHLNKIQQFFLKWLNKMILISPELGAQTSLYCAFDERVSNQTGHYYANCSRVEKLFPHVTDDSDSAKLWELISDVKDKHLKLMGCQNIFTESTINFWRKLGIGLRRAQLPEHLDDKVVVITGANRGIGLETARIIAERGATVILGCRNMQRGYEALKLIIDSIDPLYKNNVTLIHLDLLSFESIYKFCNAVFNLTDRVDVLINNAGIMMCAEGKSMDGYETQLAGNYLGPFLLTNLLLTHLKRSKAGRIVNLSSIAHNVGIMHFDNINLVGNYTPQRAYGQSKLAVLLWGRELAKRLSESNIHVYSVHPGLIGTDLYTNTVNPFVGYCKRIFGSISFLNTVDGSQTTLYCAFDERVASESGHYYKNCKRDNNMTGRVNDQDSLRLWKLSMELCKLTDNNDNVEASYKIDDE
;
A
#
# COMPACT_ATOMS: atom_id res chain seq x y z
N MET A 1 -32.86 -4.35 3.44
CA MET A 1 -32.31 -4.72 2.12
C MET A 1 -30.79 -4.93 2.12
N SER A 2 -29.96 -4.12 2.82
CA SER A 2 -28.48 -4.25 2.79
C SER A 2 -27.93 -5.58 3.35
N THR A 3 -28.47 -6.09 4.46
CA THR A 3 -27.97 -7.32 5.12
C THR A 3 -28.07 -8.60 4.27
N SER A 4 -29.01 -8.66 3.33
CA SER A 4 -29.15 -9.78 2.40
C SER A 4 -28.01 -9.80 1.38
N ILE A 5 -27.66 -8.61 0.87
CA ILE A 5 -26.63 -8.43 -0.15
C ILE A 5 -25.24 -8.67 0.45
N ASP A 6 -25.00 -8.19 1.67
CA ASP A 6 -23.72 -8.36 2.38
C ASP A 6 -23.34 -9.83 2.56
N VAL A 7 -24.31 -10.63 3.00
CA VAL A 7 -24.15 -12.06 3.23
C VAL A 7 -24.07 -12.82 1.91
N GLN A 8 -24.84 -12.44 0.89
CA GLN A 8 -24.77 -13.06 -0.43
C GLN A 8 -23.42 -12.81 -1.12
N LEU A 9 -22.94 -11.56 -1.15
CA LEU A 9 -21.65 -11.21 -1.75
C LEU A 9 -20.49 -11.92 -1.04
N TYR A 10 -20.53 -12.01 0.29
CA TYR A 10 -19.51 -12.69 1.06
C TYR A 10 -19.58 -14.22 0.94
N LYS A 11 -20.78 -14.83 0.95
CA LYS A 11 -20.95 -16.27 0.68
C LYS A 11 -20.50 -16.62 -0.73
N LEU A 12 -20.77 -15.78 -1.72
CA LEU A 12 -20.27 -15.96 -3.09
C LEU A 12 -18.74 -15.84 -3.17
N LYS A 13 -18.12 -15.00 -2.34
CA LYS A 13 -16.66 -14.95 -2.17
C LYS A 13 -16.13 -16.27 -1.55
N GLN A 14 -16.79 -16.80 -0.52
CA GLN A 14 -16.39 -18.04 0.16
C GLN A 14 -16.67 -19.32 -0.64
N GLN A 15 -17.68 -19.33 -1.51
CA GLN A 15 -18.03 -20.43 -2.43
C GLN A 15 -17.04 -20.62 -3.60
N GLN A 16 -15.86 -19.98 -3.52
CA GLN A 16 -14.72 -20.13 -4.43
C GLN A 16 -14.34 -21.59 -4.72
N THR A 17 -14.73 -22.55 -3.88
CA THR A 17 -14.40 -23.97 -4.05
C THR A 17 -15.38 -24.78 -4.89
N ASN A 18 -16.61 -24.31 -5.17
CA ASN A 18 -17.68 -25.17 -5.74
C ASN A 18 -18.43 -24.64 -6.97
N LEU A 19 -18.07 -23.48 -7.52
CA LEU A 19 -18.76 -22.93 -8.71
C LEU A 19 -17.85 -22.97 -9.94
N ASN A 20 -18.30 -23.71 -10.97
CA ASN A 20 -17.69 -23.78 -12.31
C ASN A 20 -17.70 -22.43 -13.09
N ASN A 21 -18.05 -21.30 -12.45
CA ASN A 21 -18.11 -19.96 -13.02
C ASN A 21 -17.29 -18.95 -12.19
N PHE A 22 -15.96 -19.07 -12.26
CA PHE A 22 -14.98 -18.29 -11.50
C PHE A 22 -14.97 -16.75 -11.79
N ASN A 23 -15.41 -16.31 -12.98
CA ASN A 23 -15.45 -14.88 -13.34
C ASN A 23 -16.44 -14.07 -12.49
N MET A 24 -17.55 -14.68 -12.08
CA MET A 24 -18.58 -13.99 -11.29
C MET A 24 -18.10 -13.75 -9.85
N ALA A 25 -17.46 -14.73 -9.23
CA ALA A 25 -16.97 -14.65 -7.85
C ALA A 25 -15.86 -13.60 -7.65
N ALA A 26 -14.95 -13.44 -8.61
CA ALA A 26 -13.91 -12.40 -8.56
C ALA A 26 -14.49 -10.98 -8.73
N THR A 27 -15.45 -10.81 -9.64
CA THR A 27 -16.19 -9.56 -9.78
C THR A 27 -16.96 -9.22 -8.51
N TYR A 28 -17.62 -10.20 -7.88
CA TYR A 28 -18.30 -10.00 -6.59
C TYR A 28 -17.33 -9.69 -5.45
N GLY A 29 -16.14 -10.30 -5.41
CA GLY A 29 -15.09 -9.97 -4.44
C GLY A 29 -14.60 -8.53 -4.57
N LEU A 30 -14.37 -8.05 -5.79
CA LEU A 30 -13.99 -6.66 -6.06
C LEU A 30 -15.11 -5.69 -5.71
N LEU A 31 -16.35 -5.98 -6.12
CA LEU A 31 -17.52 -5.17 -5.80
C LEU A 31 -17.75 -5.11 -4.29
N TYR A 32 -17.57 -6.21 -3.57
CA TYR A 32 -17.65 -6.26 -2.11
C TYR A 32 -16.58 -5.38 -1.46
N GLN A 33 -15.34 -5.41 -1.97
CA GLN A 33 -14.28 -4.55 -1.44
C GLN A 33 -14.54 -3.06 -1.73
N ILE A 34 -15.02 -2.71 -2.92
CA ILE A 34 -15.42 -1.34 -3.27
C ILE A 34 -16.55 -0.89 -2.34
N TYR A 35 -17.56 -1.73 -2.14
CA TYR A 35 -18.69 -1.48 -1.26
C TYR A 35 -18.26 -1.22 0.19
N ILE A 36 -17.41 -2.08 0.77
CA ILE A 36 -16.86 -1.88 2.12
C ILE A 36 -16.09 -0.57 2.22
N ASN A 37 -15.27 -0.25 1.22
CA ASN A 37 -14.50 0.98 1.21
C ASN A 37 -15.41 2.21 1.18
N ILE A 38 -16.47 2.21 0.37
CA ILE A 38 -17.47 3.28 0.34
C ILE A 38 -18.14 3.41 1.70
N TYR A 39 -18.57 2.30 2.29
CA TYR A 39 -19.23 2.30 3.60
C TYR A 39 -18.30 2.83 4.71
N PHE A 40 -17.03 2.44 4.69
CA PHE A 40 -16.03 2.96 5.62
C PHE A 40 -15.90 4.48 5.53
N GLN A 41 -15.87 5.05 4.32
CA GLN A 41 -15.82 6.50 4.12
C GLN A 41 -17.07 7.19 4.66
N LEU A 42 -18.26 6.67 4.34
CA LEU A 42 -19.52 7.20 4.85
C LEU A 42 -19.57 7.15 6.39
N ALA A 43 -19.10 6.07 6.98
CA ALA A 43 -19.05 5.90 8.43
C ALA A 43 -18.05 6.86 9.09
N ALA A 44 -16.89 7.11 8.47
CA ALA A 44 -15.91 8.10 8.94
C ALA A 44 -16.44 9.55 8.85
N ILE A 45 -17.17 9.88 7.77
CA ILE A 45 -17.88 11.16 7.63
C ILE A 45 -18.94 11.30 8.71
N GLY A 46 -19.77 10.27 8.91
CA GLY A 46 -20.79 10.25 9.95
C GLY A 46 -20.20 10.45 11.35
N GLU A 47 -19.05 9.84 11.64
CA GLU A 47 -18.34 10.05 12.89
C GLU A 47 -17.81 11.50 13.04
N THR A 48 -17.30 12.09 11.97
CA THR A 48 -16.84 13.49 11.96
C THR A 48 -18.01 14.45 12.22
N VAL A 49 -19.15 14.22 11.55
CA VAL A 49 -20.38 15.01 11.77
C VAL A 49 -20.82 14.87 13.22
N ALA A 50 -20.89 13.64 13.75
CA ALA A 50 -21.26 13.36 15.14
C ALA A 50 -20.35 14.10 16.15
N ASN A 51 -19.05 14.20 15.86
CA ASN A 51 -18.09 14.93 16.68
C ASN A 51 -18.32 16.44 16.64
N SER A 52 -18.62 16.97 15.45
CA SER A 52 -18.89 18.40 15.26
C SER A 52 -20.18 18.82 15.98
N ILE A 53 -21.26 18.05 15.86
CA ILE A 53 -22.52 18.33 16.59
C ILE A 53 -22.39 18.10 18.10
N ASN A 54 -21.48 17.20 18.53
CA ASN A 54 -21.15 17.05 19.95
C ASN A 54 -20.40 18.26 20.50
N PHE A 55 -19.45 18.80 19.73
CA PHE A 55 -18.74 20.03 20.07
C PHE A 55 -19.70 21.23 20.17
N LEU A 56 -20.71 21.29 19.29
CA LEU A 56 -21.75 22.33 19.32
C LEU A 56 -22.82 22.11 20.42
N GLY A 57 -22.73 21.03 21.21
CA GLY A 57 -23.69 20.73 22.30
C GLY A 57 -25.06 20.22 21.84
N ILE A 58 -25.25 19.99 20.54
CA ILE A 58 -26.51 19.53 19.93
C ILE A 58 -26.72 18.03 20.20
N TYR A 59 -25.63 17.27 20.28
CA TYR A 59 -25.60 15.84 20.57
C TYR A 59 -24.63 15.57 21.72
N ARG A 60 -24.90 14.58 22.57
CA ARG A 60 -23.93 14.15 23.58
C ARG A 60 -23.53 12.70 23.33
N ARG A 61 -22.24 12.46 23.14
CA ARG A 61 -21.69 11.09 23.09
C ARG A 61 -22.00 10.35 24.40
N ARG A 62 -22.20 9.04 24.29
CA ARG A 62 -22.47 8.20 25.46
C ARG A 62 -21.21 8.10 26.31
N ARG A 63 -21.41 7.94 27.61
CA ARG A 63 -20.35 7.77 28.62
C ARG A 63 -20.52 6.45 29.35
N ALA A 64 -19.41 5.90 29.82
CA ALA A 64 -19.42 4.68 30.62
C ALA A 64 -20.06 4.95 31.99
N LYS A 65 -20.86 3.99 32.49
CA LYS A 65 -21.29 3.98 33.89
C LYS A 65 -20.26 3.19 34.70
N MET A 66 -19.31 3.90 35.27
CA MET A 66 -18.26 3.33 36.12
C MET A 66 -18.79 3.08 37.55
N PRO A 67 -18.33 2.03 38.25
CA PRO A 67 -18.51 1.88 39.69
C PRO A 67 -17.98 3.11 40.45
N GLU A 68 -18.57 3.41 41.61
CA GLU A 68 -18.11 4.51 42.46
C GLU A 68 -16.78 4.20 43.15
N ASN A 69 -16.54 2.91 43.44
CA ASN A 69 -15.34 2.42 44.12
C ASN A 69 -14.74 1.23 43.35
N LEU A 70 -13.43 1.28 43.13
CA LEU A 70 -12.60 0.23 42.53
C LEU A 70 -11.47 -0.21 43.46
N GLN A 71 -11.55 0.10 44.76
CA GLN A 71 -10.57 -0.36 45.75
C GLN A 71 -10.46 -1.89 45.75
N GLY A 72 -9.22 -2.38 45.80
CA GLY A 72 -8.91 -3.81 45.69
C GLY A 72 -8.99 -4.38 44.27
N LYS A 73 -9.25 -3.55 43.25
CA LYS A 73 -9.14 -3.95 41.84
C LYS A 73 -7.77 -3.61 41.28
N THR A 74 -7.15 -4.56 40.57
CA THR A 74 -5.90 -4.33 39.84
C THR A 74 -6.18 -4.17 38.35
N VAL A 75 -5.83 -3.01 37.79
CA VAL A 75 -6.09 -2.61 36.41
C VAL A 75 -4.77 -2.41 35.67
N MET A 76 -4.51 -3.21 34.65
CA MET A 76 -3.35 -3.05 33.79
C MET A 76 -3.72 -2.35 32.48
N ILE A 77 -2.97 -1.31 32.12
CA ILE A 77 -3.23 -0.51 30.92
C ILE A 77 -1.93 -0.37 30.14
N THR A 78 -1.92 -0.85 28.90
CA THR A 78 -0.77 -0.64 28.00
C THR A 78 -0.81 0.76 27.40
N GLY A 79 0.33 1.46 27.33
CA GLY A 79 0.40 2.81 26.78
C GLY A 79 -0.34 3.86 27.63
N ALA A 80 -0.30 3.71 28.95
CA ALA A 80 -1.00 4.56 29.91
C ALA A 80 -0.35 5.94 30.14
N ASN A 81 0.77 6.25 29.48
CA ASN A 81 1.49 7.51 29.65
C ASN A 81 0.88 8.68 28.87
N SER A 82 -0.04 8.43 27.91
CA SER A 82 -0.63 9.50 27.09
C SER A 82 -2.01 9.11 26.54
N GLY A 83 -2.73 10.11 26.03
CA GLY A 83 -3.99 9.92 25.30
C GLY A 83 -5.02 9.09 26.08
N ILE A 84 -5.67 8.15 25.38
CA ILE A 84 -6.76 7.33 25.91
C ILE A 84 -6.32 6.50 27.12
N GLY A 85 -5.12 5.90 27.07
CA GLY A 85 -4.60 5.08 28.16
C GLY A 85 -4.44 5.85 29.46
N LYS A 86 -3.94 7.10 29.38
CA LYS A 86 -3.80 7.98 30.55
C LYS A 86 -5.15 8.34 31.16
N GLU A 87 -6.15 8.65 30.33
CA GLU A 87 -7.49 8.99 30.81
C GLU A 87 -8.20 7.78 31.45
N CYS A 88 -7.99 6.57 30.89
CA CYS A 88 -8.42 5.34 31.56
C CYS A 88 -7.75 5.19 32.94
N ALA A 89 -6.43 5.45 33.02
CA ALA A 89 -5.69 5.38 34.27
C ALA A 89 -6.21 6.39 35.31
N ILE A 90 -6.45 7.65 34.92
CA ILE A 90 -7.04 8.69 35.78
C ILE A 90 -8.41 8.23 36.28
N ALA A 91 -9.30 7.80 35.38
CA ALA A 91 -10.66 7.39 35.75
C ALA A 91 -10.67 6.22 36.74
N CYS A 92 -9.73 5.27 36.62
CA CYS A 92 -9.60 4.15 37.54
C CYS A 92 -8.94 4.57 38.87
N ALA A 93 -7.89 5.40 38.82
CA ALA A 93 -7.17 5.87 40.00
C ALA A 93 -8.04 6.74 40.92
N ILE A 94 -8.89 7.63 40.36
CA ILE A 94 -9.88 8.41 41.11
C ILE A 94 -10.78 7.50 41.97
N ARG A 95 -11.04 6.28 41.50
CA ARG A 95 -11.90 5.29 42.16
C ARG A 95 -11.15 4.31 43.05
N GLY A 96 -9.83 4.44 43.18
CA GLY A 96 -9.02 3.69 44.15
C GLY A 96 -8.49 2.35 43.64
N ALA A 97 -8.53 2.12 42.33
CA ALA A 97 -7.91 0.94 41.74
C ALA A 97 -6.38 1.02 41.81
N GLN A 98 -5.75 -0.14 41.98
CA GLN A 98 -4.32 -0.32 41.74
C GLN A 98 -4.07 -0.32 40.23
N ILE A 99 -3.24 0.58 39.72
CA ILE A 99 -3.00 0.76 38.28
C ILE A 99 -1.59 0.31 37.90
N ILE A 100 -1.50 -0.62 36.95
CA ILE A 100 -0.24 -1.00 36.31
C ILE A 100 -0.14 -0.25 34.98
N LEU A 101 0.71 0.79 34.95
CA LEU A 101 1.00 1.59 33.78
C LEU A 101 2.13 0.93 32.98
N ALA A 102 1.77 0.10 32.01
CA ALA A 102 2.72 -0.61 31.17
C ALA A 102 3.13 0.26 29.97
N CYS A 103 4.33 0.82 30.00
CA CYS A 103 4.78 1.85 29.04
C CYS A 103 6.19 1.56 28.52
N ARG A 104 6.43 1.85 27.23
CA ARG A 104 7.76 1.73 26.62
C ARG A 104 8.76 2.77 27.14
N ASP A 105 8.32 4.02 27.25
CA ASP A 105 9.15 5.16 27.64
C ASP A 105 8.92 5.45 29.12
N GLN A 106 9.86 5.03 29.97
CA GLN A 106 9.74 5.15 31.43
C GLN A 106 9.78 6.60 31.91
N THR A 107 10.53 7.48 31.25
CA THR A 107 10.57 8.91 31.58
C THR A 107 9.19 9.54 31.38
N LYS A 108 8.56 9.31 30.22
CA LYS A 108 7.19 9.80 29.97
C LYS A 108 6.15 9.12 30.87
N ALA A 109 6.40 7.88 31.27
CA ALA A 109 5.52 7.19 32.20
C ALA A 109 5.57 7.81 33.60
N LEU A 110 6.76 8.18 34.08
CA LEU A 110 6.94 8.92 35.34
C LEU A 110 6.23 10.28 35.29
N GLU A 111 6.42 11.05 34.22
CA GLU A 111 5.69 12.32 34.01
C GLU A 111 4.17 12.12 34.05
N ALA A 112 3.67 11.06 33.42
CA ALA A 112 2.25 10.74 33.45
C ALA A 112 1.76 10.37 34.86
N VAL A 113 2.56 9.65 35.65
CA VAL A 113 2.25 9.36 37.05
C VAL A 113 2.14 10.64 37.85
N GLU A 114 3.08 11.59 37.73
CA GLU A 114 2.97 12.88 38.42
C GLU A 114 1.70 13.64 38.04
N GLN A 115 1.32 13.63 36.76
CA GLN A 115 0.08 14.25 36.29
C GLN A 115 -1.17 13.57 36.85
N ILE A 116 -1.18 12.24 36.94
CA ILE A 116 -2.29 11.48 37.53
C ILE A 116 -2.38 11.83 39.01
N VAL A 117 -1.28 11.78 39.75
CA VAL A 117 -1.21 12.12 41.19
C VAL A 117 -1.70 13.53 41.47
N ALA A 118 -1.30 14.50 40.64
CA ALA A 118 -1.78 15.87 40.74
C ALA A 118 -3.31 15.99 40.55
N THR A 119 -3.92 15.07 39.81
CA THR A 119 -5.36 15.02 39.56
C THR A 119 -6.12 14.27 40.66
N VAL A 120 -5.54 13.18 41.19
CA VAL A 120 -6.26 12.23 42.05
C VAL A 120 -5.92 12.32 43.54
N GLY A 121 -4.87 13.08 43.91
CA GLY A 121 -4.36 13.20 45.27
C GLY A 121 -3.06 12.42 45.51
N LYS A 122 -2.20 12.97 46.37
CA LYS A 122 -0.87 12.38 46.70
C LYS A 122 -0.97 11.02 47.38
N GLU A 123 -2.04 10.81 48.14
CA GLU A 123 -2.34 9.57 48.86
C GLU A 123 -2.54 8.35 47.95
N ARG A 124 -2.76 8.58 46.64
CA ARG A 124 -2.96 7.50 45.66
C ARG A 124 -1.70 7.16 44.86
N ARG A 125 -0.56 7.81 45.14
CA ARG A 125 0.71 7.53 44.45
C ARG A 125 1.09 6.06 44.56
N ASP A 126 0.95 5.49 45.75
CA ASP A 126 1.34 4.10 46.02
C ASP A 126 0.44 3.06 45.31
N GLN A 127 -0.63 3.51 44.66
CA GLN A 127 -1.50 2.68 43.83
C GLN A 127 -1.07 2.67 42.34
N LEU A 128 -0.08 3.49 41.95
CA LEU A 128 0.37 3.63 40.56
C LEU A 128 1.72 2.95 40.35
N PHE A 129 1.74 1.88 39.56
CA PHE A 129 2.90 1.04 39.33
C PHE A 129 3.37 1.15 37.89
N LEU A 130 4.62 1.55 37.68
CA LEU A 130 5.24 1.54 36.36
C LEU A 130 5.84 0.17 36.06
N VAL A 131 5.61 -0.29 34.84
CA VAL A 131 6.25 -1.49 34.27
C VAL A 131 6.69 -1.16 32.85
N GLU A 132 7.91 -1.53 32.49
CA GLU A 132 8.42 -1.35 31.13
C GLU A 132 7.75 -2.34 30.17
N LEU A 133 7.24 -1.85 29.06
CA LEU A 133 6.63 -2.67 28.02
C LEU A 133 6.83 -2.05 26.63
N ASP A 134 7.70 -2.67 25.84
CA ASP A 134 7.78 -2.47 24.40
C ASP A 134 7.09 -3.62 23.67
N LEU A 135 5.87 -3.37 23.18
CA LEU A 135 5.08 -4.35 22.43
C LEU A 135 5.68 -4.74 21.09
N SER A 136 6.69 -4.01 20.60
CA SER A 136 7.44 -4.36 19.40
C SER A 136 8.59 -5.34 19.69
N SER A 137 8.80 -5.76 20.94
CA SER A 137 9.82 -6.72 21.36
C SER A 137 9.20 -7.83 22.20
N LEU A 138 9.21 -9.07 21.70
CA LEU A 138 8.64 -10.22 22.41
C LEU A 138 9.39 -10.51 23.73
N ASP A 139 10.70 -10.25 23.76
CA ASP A 139 11.51 -10.32 24.99
C ASP A 139 11.04 -9.28 26.04
N SER A 140 10.78 -8.04 25.60
CA SER A 140 10.23 -7.00 26.49
C SER A 140 8.85 -7.39 27.04
N VAL A 141 8.00 -7.97 26.19
CA VAL A 141 6.68 -8.49 26.62
C VAL A 141 6.81 -9.58 27.67
N ARG A 142 7.74 -10.53 27.50
CA ARG A 142 8.00 -11.60 28.48
C ARG A 142 8.52 -11.06 29.81
N LYS A 143 9.47 -10.12 29.76
CA LYS A 143 10.00 -9.44 30.96
C LYS A 143 8.92 -8.67 31.70
N CYS A 144 8.06 -7.95 30.97
CA CYS A 144 6.91 -7.26 31.53
C CYS A 144 5.96 -8.24 32.24
N ALA A 145 5.59 -9.35 31.57
CA ALA A 145 4.72 -10.36 32.14
C ALA A 145 5.30 -10.97 33.42
N GLN A 146 6.59 -11.35 33.41
CA GLN A 146 7.27 -11.88 34.60
C GLN A 146 7.28 -10.90 35.78
N GLN A 147 7.55 -9.61 35.51
CA GLN A 147 7.51 -8.59 36.55
C GLN A 147 6.11 -8.44 37.14
N VAL A 148 5.08 -8.46 36.30
CA VAL A 148 3.68 -8.39 36.75
C VAL A 148 3.31 -9.64 37.55
N GLU A 149 3.72 -10.82 37.10
CA GLU A 149 3.46 -12.08 37.79
C GLU A 149 4.04 -12.13 39.21
N ASN A 150 5.25 -11.59 39.37
CA ASN A 150 5.97 -11.59 40.64
C ASN A 150 5.43 -10.54 41.62
N ARG A 151 4.81 -9.46 41.13
CA ARG A 151 4.46 -8.28 41.94
C ARG A 151 2.97 -8.19 42.26
N PHE A 152 2.11 -8.79 41.45
CA PHE A 152 0.66 -8.66 41.58
C PHE A 152 -0.02 -10.01 41.73
N GLU A 153 -0.99 -10.08 42.64
CA GLU A 153 -1.74 -11.30 42.91
C GLU A 153 -2.72 -11.64 41.75
N ARG A 154 -3.28 -10.61 41.12
CA ARG A 154 -4.36 -10.70 40.13
C ARG A 154 -4.40 -9.51 39.19
N ILE A 155 -5.14 -9.66 38.09
CA ILE A 155 -5.50 -8.59 37.17
C ILE A 155 -7.01 -8.66 36.93
N ASP A 156 -7.75 -7.71 37.49
CA ASP A 156 -9.20 -7.59 37.30
C ASP A 156 -9.55 -7.06 35.92
N VAL A 157 -8.76 -6.12 35.40
CA VAL A 157 -9.01 -5.50 34.10
C VAL A 157 -7.71 -5.36 33.34
N LEU A 158 -7.66 -5.90 32.13
CA LEU A 158 -6.58 -5.68 31.17
C LEU A 158 -7.08 -4.83 30.01
N ILE A 159 -6.53 -3.62 29.86
CA ILE A 159 -6.82 -2.73 28.73
C ILE A 159 -5.61 -2.72 27.79
N ASN A 160 -5.71 -3.50 26.71
CA ASN A 160 -4.77 -3.54 25.60
C ASN A 160 -4.99 -2.30 24.71
N ASN A 161 -4.46 -1.17 25.17
CA ASN A 161 -4.69 0.16 24.59
C ASN A 161 -3.58 0.66 23.66
N ALA A 162 -2.33 0.31 23.96
CA ALA A 162 -1.18 0.81 23.21
C ALA A 162 -1.27 0.48 21.72
N GLY A 163 -0.60 1.27 20.90
CA GLY A 163 -0.50 0.99 19.49
C GLY A 163 0.26 2.06 18.71
N VAL A 164 0.44 1.77 17.44
CA VAL A 164 1.06 2.62 16.43
C VAL A 164 0.16 2.65 15.20
N MET A 165 0.29 3.70 14.40
CA MET A 165 -0.56 3.92 13.25
C MET A 165 0.23 4.61 12.15
N MET A 166 -0.03 4.20 10.90
CA MET A 166 0.52 4.82 9.70
C MET A 166 2.05 4.87 9.68
N CYS A 167 2.70 3.86 10.25
CA CYS A 167 4.16 3.72 10.18
C CYS A 167 4.61 3.43 8.73
N PRO A 168 5.83 3.83 8.34
CA PRO A 168 6.52 3.21 7.21
C PRO A 168 6.64 1.70 7.39
N GLN A 169 6.93 0.98 6.30
CA GLN A 169 7.19 -0.45 6.39
C GLN A 169 8.47 -0.67 7.20
N TRP A 170 8.28 -1.14 8.42
CA TRP A 170 9.33 -1.46 9.37
C TRP A 170 9.11 -2.89 9.86
N ASN A 171 10.19 -3.53 10.26
CA ASN A 171 10.15 -4.80 10.96
C ASN A 171 10.61 -4.58 12.41
N THR A 172 10.08 -5.37 13.33
CA THR A 172 10.58 -5.44 14.70
C THR A 172 11.92 -6.14 14.76
N LYS A 173 12.61 -6.06 15.91
CA LYS A 173 13.80 -6.90 16.19
C LYS A 173 13.49 -8.40 16.10
N ASP A 174 12.22 -8.75 16.25
CA ASP A 174 11.72 -10.11 16.14
C ASP A 174 11.40 -10.56 14.71
N GLY A 175 11.54 -9.66 13.72
CA GLY A 175 11.35 -9.95 12.31
C GLY A 175 9.92 -9.75 11.80
N TYR A 176 8.99 -9.33 12.66
CA TYR A 176 7.58 -9.14 12.30
C TYR A 176 7.30 -7.74 11.77
N GLU A 177 6.33 -7.61 10.86
CA GLU A 177 5.82 -6.30 10.45
C GLU A 177 5.36 -5.45 11.67
N TYR A 178 5.87 -4.23 11.76
CA TYR A 178 5.87 -3.44 12.98
C TYR A 178 4.48 -3.07 13.53
N GLN A 179 3.51 -2.70 12.69
CA GLN A 179 2.17 -2.32 13.15
C GLN A 179 1.38 -3.53 13.65
N LEU A 180 1.40 -4.66 12.94
CA LEU A 180 0.77 -5.90 13.40
C LEU A 180 1.44 -6.42 14.67
N ALA A 181 2.78 -6.38 14.72
CA ALA A 181 3.53 -6.80 15.88
C ALA A 181 3.14 -6.00 17.12
N THR A 182 3.18 -4.67 17.01
CA THR A 182 2.92 -3.77 18.15
C THR A 182 1.45 -3.74 18.56
N ASN A 183 0.53 -3.66 17.59
CA ASN A 183 -0.89 -3.46 17.88
C ASN A 183 -1.60 -4.76 18.28
N HIS A 184 -1.10 -5.91 17.81
CA HIS A 184 -1.76 -7.19 17.96
C HIS A 184 -0.85 -8.25 18.59
N LEU A 185 0.26 -8.63 17.97
CA LEU A 185 1.10 -9.76 18.43
C LEU A 185 1.61 -9.57 19.86
N GLY A 186 2.12 -8.39 20.20
CA GLY A 186 2.61 -8.07 21.54
C GLY A 186 1.50 -8.16 22.58
N HIS A 187 0.28 -7.68 22.27
CA HIS A 187 -0.87 -7.79 23.16
C HIS A 187 -1.39 -9.22 23.28
N PHE A 188 -1.38 -9.97 22.18
CA PHE A 188 -1.72 -11.40 22.17
C PHE A 188 -0.80 -12.15 23.13
N LEU A 189 0.52 -11.98 22.98
CA LEU A 189 1.51 -12.63 23.84
C LEU A 189 1.34 -12.20 25.30
N LEU A 190 1.24 -10.89 25.56
CA LEU A 190 1.07 -10.34 26.90
C LEU A 190 -0.18 -10.91 27.60
N THR A 191 -1.32 -10.91 26.90
CA THR A 191 -2.60 -11.41 27.45
C THR A 191 -2.51 -12.90 27.79
N ASN A 192 -1.87 -13.70 26.94
CA ASN A 192 -1.71 -15.13 27.17
C ASN A 192 -0.73 -15.43 28.31
N LEU A 193 0.37 -14.68 28.44
CA LEU A 193 1.29 -14.84 29.56
C LEU A 193 0.63 -14.48 30.89
N LEU A 194 -0.14 -13.39 30.92
CA LEU A 194 -0.84 -12.92 32.12
C LEU A 194 -2.12 -13.71 32.46
N MET A 195 -2.45 -14.76 31.70
CA MET A 195 -3.75 -15.42 31.81
C MET A 195 -4.02 -15.98 33.21
N GLU A 196 -3.01 -16.52 33.90
CA GLU A 196 -3.20 -17.05 35.25
C GLU A 196 -3.51 -15.95 36.28
N LYS A 197 -2.90 -14.76 36.14
CA LYS A 197 -3.25 -13.58 36.96
C LYS A 197 -4.61 -13.00 36.62
N ILE A 198 -5.06 -13.14 35.37
CA ILE A 198 -6.40 -12.72 34.97
C ILE A 198 -7.45 -13.68 35.56
N LYS A 199 -7.18 -14.99 35.55
CA LYS A 199 -8.07 -16.02 36.11
C LYS A 199 -8.20 -15.94 37.64
N SER A 200 -7.20 -15.42 38.35
CA SER A 200 -7.27 -15.26 39.81
C SER A 200 -8.24 -14.14 40.24
N ALA A 201 -8.69 -13.28 39.31
CA ALA A 201 -9.75 -12.32 39.59
C ALA A 201 -11.13 -13.03 39.59
N PRO A 202 -12.03 -12.74 40.55
CA PRO A 202 -13.38 -13.31 40.61
C PRO A 202 -14.23 -13.04 39.37
N SER A 203 -14.02 -11.87 38.76
CA SER A 203 -14.59 -11.49 37.46
C SER A 203 -13.60 -10.56 36.78
N ALA A 204 -13.05 -11.02 35.66
CA ALA A 204 -12.01 -10.32 34.93
C ALA A 204 -12.53 -9.81 33.57
N ARG A 205 -11.99 -8.67 33.12
CA ARG A 205 -12.39 -8.05 31.84
C ARG A 205 -11.16 -7.71 31.00
N ILE A 206 -11.14 -8.18 29.75
CA ILE A 206 -10.08 -7.90 28.78
C ILE A 206 -10.65 -6.99 27.68
N VAL A 207 -10.02 -5.84 27.44
CA VAL A 207 -10.45 -4.88 26.42
C VAL A 207 -9.35 -4.69 25.39
N ASN A 208 -9.61 -5.12 24.15
CA ASN A 208 -8.69 -4.97 23.02
C ASN A 208 -9.09 -3.76 22.17
N LEU A 209 -8.19 -2.79 22.01
CA LEU A 209 -8.52 -1.59 21.22
C LEU A 209 -8.45 -1.86 19.72
N SER A 210 -9.62 -1.81 19.10
CA SER A 210 -9.81 -1.84 17.65
C SER A 210 -10.04 -0.41 17.13
N SER A 211 -10.56 -0.27 15.91
CA SER A 211 -10.86 1.01 15.27
C SER A 211 -11.84 0.77 14.13
N ILE A 212 -12.63 1.77 13.75
CA ILE A 212 -13.39 1.77 12.49
C ILE A 212 -12.55 1.39 11.26
N ALA A 213 -11.22 1.59 11.30
CA ALA A 213 -10.29 1.14 10.27
C ALA A 213 -10.25 -0.39 10.05
N HIS A 214 -10.82 -1.20 10.95
CA HIS A 214 -10.94 -2.65 10.75
C HIS A 214 -11.85 -3.01 9.56
N MET A 215 -12.81 -2.14 9.21
CA MET A 215 -13.85 -2.44 8.20
C MET A 215 -13.27 -2.83 6.84
N PRO A 216 -12.31 -2.09 6.25
CA PRO A 216 -11.63 -2.51 5.03
C PRO A 216 -10.45 -3.48 5.27
N GLY A 217 -10.21 -3.88 6.52
CA GLY A 217 -9.11 -4.76 6.90
C GLY A 217 -9.24 -6.14 6.28
N GLN A 218 -8.11 -6.77 5.98
CA GLN A 218 -8.06 -8.15 5.51
C GLN A 218 -6.86 -8.85 6.15
N MET A 219 -7.02 -10.13 6.48
CA MET A 219 -5.92 -10.97 6.90
C MET A 219 -5.22 -11.56 5.69
N TYR A 220 -3.89 -11.52 5.70
CA TYR A 220 -3.02 -12.09 4.69
C TYR A 220 -2.23 -13.22 5.35
N PHE A 221 -2.90 -14.34 5.62
CA PHE A 221 -2.30 -15.46 6.36
C PHE A 221 -1.06 -16.03 5.67
N ASP A 222 -1.02 -16.00 4.34
CA ASP A 222 0.09 -16.51 3.54
C ASP A 222 1.17 -15.46 3.24
N ASN A 223 0.98 -14.21 3.70
CA ASN A 223 1.94 -13.11 3.58
C ASN A 223 1.83 -12.20 4.81
N PHE A 224 2.27 -12.74 5.95
CA PHE A 224 2.11 -12.08 7.25
C PHE A 224 2.96 -10.80 7.38
N ASP A 225 4.08 -10.73 6.66
CA ASP A 225 4.97 -9.56 6.64
C ASP A 225 4.57 -8.48 5.62
N MET A 226 3.51 -8.71 4.84
CA MET A 226 2.97 -7.78 3.83
C MET A 226 3.97 -7.46 2.71
N ASP A 227 4.83 -8.40 2.36
CA ASP A 227 5.82 -8.22 1.30
C ASP A 227 5.16 -7.84 -0.02
N GLY A 228 5.64 -6.75 -0.63
CA GLY A 228 5.08 -6.16 -1.84
C GLY A 228 3.71 -5.48 -1.66
N ILE A 229 2.92 -5.81 -0.66
CA ILE A 229 1.52 -5.33 -0.52
C ILE A 229 1.31 -4.33 0.62
N TYR A 230 2.37 -3.95 1.31
CA TYR A 230 2.32 -3.02 2.43
C TYR A 230 1.82 -1.64 2.02
N THR A 231 0.82 -1.15 2.74
CA THR A 231 0.61 0.29 2.87
C THR A 231 0.38 0.63 4.34
N PRO A 232 0.77 1.84 4.80
CA PRO A 232 0.63 2.21 6.21
C PRO A 232 -0.80 2.04 6.74
N PHE A 233 -1.81 2.39 5.92
CA PHE A 233 -3.21 2.22 6.30
C PHE A 233 -3.66 0.75 6.27
N LYS A 234 -3.26 -0.02 5.25
CA LYS A 234 -3.68 -1.41 5.10
C LYS A 234 -3.14 -2.30 6.22
N SER A 235 -1.89 -2.09 6.63
CA SER A 235 -1.33 -2.79 7.80
C SER A 235 -2.03 -2.38 9.10
N TYR A 236 -2.31 -1.08 9.28
CA TYR A 236 -3.07 -0.61 10.43
C TYR A 236 -4.48 -1.23 10.49
N ALA A 237 -5.23 -1.18 9.39
CA ALA A 237 -6.56 -1.78 9.23
C ALA A 237 -6.54 -3.28 9.56
N ARG A 238 -5.56 -4.01 9.03
CA ARG A 238 -5.31 -5.42 9.34
C ARG A 238 -5.09 -5.64 10.84
N SER A 239 -4.24 -4.84 11.48
CA SER A 239 -3.97 -4.98 12.92
C SER A 239 -5.21 -4.73 13.79
N LYS A 240 -6.11 -3.84 13.36
CA LYS A 240 -7.37 -3.54 14.06
C LYS A 240 -8.44 -4.60 13.81
N LEU A 241 -8.43 -5.24 12.65
CA LEU A 241 -9.21 -6.45 12.38
C LEU A 241 -8.73 -7.64 13.23
N ALA A 242 -7.42 -7.85 13.31
CA ALA A 242 -6.81 -8.91 14.13
C ALA A 242 -7.24 -8.82 15.60
N ASN A 243 -7.39 -7.61 16.15
CA ASN A 243 -7.91 -7.42 17.51
C ASN A 243 -9.38 -7.85 17.68
N ILE A 244 -10.21 -7.76 16.64
CA ILE A 244 -11.59 -8.28 16.68
C ILE A 244 -11.58 -9.81 16.65
N PHE A 245 -10.80 -10.39 15.75
CA PHE A 245 -10.62 -11.85 15.66
C PHE A 245 -10.09 -12.43 16.97
N PHE A 246 -9.09 -11.80 17.57
CA PHE A 246 -8.57 -12.19 18.87
C PHE A 246 -9.61 -12.09 19.98
N THR A 247 -10.39 -11.02 20.05
CA THR A 247 -11.49 -10.90 21.02
C THR A 247 -12.50 -12.03 20.87
N ARG A 248 -12.89 -12.36 19.64
CA ARG A 248 -13.88 -13.41 19.35
C ARG A 248 -13.36 -14.79 19.75
N GLU A 249 -12.15 -15.12 19.33
CA GLU A 249 -11.55 -16.43 19.60
C GLU A 249 -11.19 -16.59 21.08
N LEU A 250 -10.66 -15.56 21.73
CA LEU A 250 -10.38 -15.59 23.16
C LEU A 250 -11.67 -15.77 23.97
N ALA A 251 -12.77 -15.11 23.60
CA ALA A 251 -14.06 -15.29 24.26
C ALA A 251 -14.58 -16.73 24.17
N LYS A 252 -14.40 -17.41 23.03
CA LYS A 252 -14.75 -18.83 22.87
C LYS A 252 -13.91 -19.72 23.78
N ARG A 253 -12.60 -19.48 23.81
CA ARG A 253 -11.65 -20.24 24.64
C ARG A 253 -11.90 -20.04 26.14
N LEU A 254 -12.48 -18.91 26.53
CA LEU A 254 -12.80 -18.56 27.91
C LEU A 254 -14.25 -18.82 28.33
N LYS A 255 -15.07 -19.48 27.50
CA LYS A 255 -16.52 -19.67 27.70
C LYS A 255 -16.92 -20.21 29.09
N ASN A 256 -16.06 -21.00 29.73
CA ASN A 256 -16.31 -21.60 31.05
C ASN A 256 -15.54 -20.91 32.19
N THR A 257 -15.13 -19.66 31.99
CA THR A 257 -14.46 -18.85 33.01
C THR A 257 -15.27 -17.58 33.29
N ASN A 258 -14.97 -16.88 34.38
CA ASN A 258 -15.60 -15.60 34.71
C ASN A 258 -14.96 -14.40 33.98
N ILE A 259 -14.27 -14.66 32.87
CA ILE A 259 -13.54 -13.66 32.11
C ILE A 259 -14.35 -13.26 30.87
N THR A 260 -14.55 -11.95 30.70
CA THR A 260 -15.20 -11.41 29.50
C THR A 260 -14.23 -10.59 28.66
N VAL A 261 -14.38 -10.68 27.34
CA VAL A 261 -13.45 -10.10 26.37
C VAL A 261 -14.20 -9.20 25.41
N TYR A 262 -13.68 -8.02 25.18
CA TYR A 262 -14.32 -6.98 24.37
C TYR A 262 -13.33 -6.42 23.35
N SER A 263 -13.84 -5.97 22.19
CA SER A 263 -13.09 -5.14 21.26
C SER A 263 -13.75 -3.76 21.20
N ALA A 264 -12.95 -2.70 21.37
CA ALA A 264 -13.48 -1.34 21.55
C ALA A 264 -12.93 -0.38 20.50
N HIS A 265 -13.81 0.38 19.85
CA HIS A 265 -13.46 1.55 19.04
C HIS A 265 -13.59 2.82 19.87
N PRO A 266 -12.46 3.51 20.14
CA PRO A 266 -12.46 4.71 20.98
C PRO A 266 -13.00 5.95 20.23
N GLY A 267 -13.26 5.84 18.93
CA GLY A 267 -13.61 6.96 18.08
C GLY A 267 -12.41 7.65 17.42
N MET A 268 -12.67 8.74 16.71
CA MET A 268 -11.63 9.63 16.17
C MET A 268 -11.08 10.54 17.27
N VAL A 269 -10.07 10.06 18.01
CA VAL A 269 -9.52 10.75 19.19
C VAL A 269 -8.25 11.53 18.86
N ASN A 270 -8.08 12.70 19.47
CA ASN A 270 -6.81 13.43 19.40
C ASN A 270 -5.76 12.75 20.29
N THR A 271 -4.97 11.83 19.72
CA THR A 271 -3.89 11.11 20.41
C THR A 271 -2.54 11.30 19.73
N GLU A 272 -1.48 10.94 20.44
CA GLU A 272 -0.10 10.91 19.94
C GLU A 272 0.16 9.87 18.84
N LEU A 273 -0.83 9.05 18.47
CA LEU A 273 -0.77 8.13 17.32
C LEU A 273 -0.52 8.87 15.99
N LYS A 274 -0.74 10.18 15.96
CA LYS A 274 -0.52 11.06 14.81
C LYS A 274 0.95 11.42 14.57
N ARG A 275 1.87 11.06 15.48
CA ARG A 275 3.28 11.49 15.41
C ARG A 275 4.02 11.07 14.14
N HIS A 276 3.55 10.02 13.46
CA HIS A 276 4.10 9.54 12.19
C HIS A 276 3.35 10.07 10.96
N LEU A 277 2.32 10.91 11.13
CA LEU A 277 1.75 11.69 10.03
C LEU A 277 2.77 12.72 9.54
N ASN A 278 2.75 13.08 8.27
CA ASN A 278 3.70 14.06 7.74
C ASN A 278 3.46 15.47 8.32
N LYS A 279 4.48 16.33 8.33
CA LYS A 279 4.46 17.66 9.00
C LYS A 279 3.30 18.56 8.55
N ILE A 280 2.87 18.44 7.29
CA ILE A 280 1.72 19.18 6.73
C ILE A 280 0.39 18.64 7.28
N GLN A 281 0.22 17.32 7.40
CA GLN A 281 -0.96 16.72 8.05
C GLN A 281 -1.04 17.10 9.54
N GLN A 282 0.09 17.12 10.25
CA GLN A 282 0.14 17.57 11.65
C GLN A 282 -0.24 19.05 11.78
N PHE A 283 0.20 19.90 10.85
CA PHE A 283 -0.11 21.33 10.82
C PHE A 283 -1.59 21.63 10.55
N PHE A 284 -2.21 20.96 9.56
CA PHE A 284 -3.64 21.15 9.27
C PHE A 284 -4.56 20.55 10.35
N LEU A 285 -4.19 19.44 10.96
CA LEU A 285 -4.94 18.85 12.09
C LEU A 285 -4.87 19.74 13.35
N LYS A 286 -3.81 20.51 13.55
CA LYS A 286 -3.72 21.49 14.65
C LYS A 286 -4.80 22.58 14.54
N TRP A 287 -5.21 22.98 13.33
CA TRP A 287 -6.17 24.06 13.11
C TRP A 287 -7.65 23.59 13.17
N LEU A 288 -7.93 22.32 12.84
CA LEU A 288 -9.28 21.71 12.86
C LEU A 288 -9.57 20.83 14.09
N ASN A 289 -8.67 20.82 15.09
CA ASN A 289 -8.51 19.73 16.04
C ASN A 289 -9.69 19.53 17.02
N LYS A 290 -10.47 20.57 17.36
CA LYS A 290 -11.55 20.46 18.38
C LYS A 290 -12.91 20.03 17.81
N MET A 291 -13.17 20.22 16.51
CA MET A 291 -14.48 19.90 15.90
C MET A 291 -14.52 18.51 15.26
N ILE A 292 -13.38 18.02 14.76
CA ILE A 292 -13.29 16.72 14.07
C ILE A 292 -12.92 15.59 15.04
N LEU A 293 -12.12 15.89 16.06
CA LEU A 293 -11.57 14.89 16.97
C LEU A 293 -12.08 15.12 18.38
N ILE A 294 -12.44 14.03 19.04
CA ILE A 294 -12.87 14.08 20.44
C ILE A 294 -11.67 14.10 21.38
N SER A 295 -11.91 14.59 22.61
CA SER A 295 -10.91 14.58 23.67
C SER A 295 -10.50 13.15 24.03
N PRO A 296 -9.27 12.94 24.53
CA PRO A 296 -8.86 11.67 25.11
C PRO A 296 -9.85 11.12 26.15
N GLU A 297 -10.42 12.00 26.98
CA GLU A 297 -11.41 11.64 28.02
C GLU A 297 -12.68 11.02 27.42
N LEU A 298 -13.20 11.61 26.34
CA LEU A 298 -14.30 11.03 25.57
C LEU A 298 -13.88 9.75 24.84
N GLY A 299 -12.63 9.68 24.39
CA GLY A 299 -12.06 8.51 23.72
C GLY A 299 -11.95 7.29 24.63
N ALA A 300 -11.69 7.52 25.91
CA ALA A 300 -11.64 6.48 26.94
C ALA A 300 -13.00 5.85 27.24
N GLN A 301 -14.12 6.52 26.93
CA GLN A 301 -15.44 6.09 27.37
C GLN A 301 -15.85 4.71 26.85
N THR A 302 -15.52 4.35 25.60
CA THR A 302 -15.88 3.02 25.09
C THR A 302 -15.02 1.93 25.74
N SER A 303 -13.73 2.20 25.99
CA SER A 303 -12.85 1.27 26.71
C SER A 303 -13.30 1.08 28.17
N LEU A 304 -13.63 2.17 28.86
CA LEU A 304 -14.16 2.16 30.22
C LEU A 304 -15.54 1.48 30.30
N TYR A 305 -16.38 1.66 29.28
CA TYR A 305 -17.66 0.98 29.17
C TYR A 305 -17.48 -0.53 29.12
N CYS A 306 -16.61 -1.03 28.24
CA CYS A 306 -16.28 -2.46 28.20
C CYS A 306 -15.63 -2.94 29.51
N ALA A 307 -14.74 -2.13 30.08
CA ALA A 307 -13.96 -2.50 31.26
C ALA A 307 -14.75 -2.51 32.57
N PHE A 308 -15.85 -1.76 32.71
CA PHE A 308 -16.48 -1.59 34.03
C PHE A 308 -18.01 -1.46 34.03
N ASP A 309 -18.65 -1.24 32.88
CA ASP A 309 -20.11 -1.08 32.86
C ASP A 309 -20.80 -2.44 33.01
N GLU A 310 -21.71 -2.57 33.97
CA GLU A 310 -22.43 -3.83 34.21
C GLU A 310 -23.40 -4.19 33.08
N ARG A 311 -23.78 -3.23 32.21
CA ARG A 311 -24.69 -3.51 31.09
C ARG A 311 -24.08 -4.45 30.05
N VAL A 312 -22.76 -4.62 30.04
CA VAL A 312 -22.06 -5.52 29.12
C VAL A 312 -21.49 -6.77 29.77
N SER A 313 -21.68 -6.97 31.08
CA SER A 313 -21.06 -8.06 31.85
C SER A 313 -21.37 -9.47 31.29
N ASN A 314 -22.48 -9.63 30.57
CA ASN A 314 -22.88 -10.89 29.92
C ASN A 314 -22.60 -10.92 28.40
N GLN A 315 -21.82 -9.99 27.87
CA GLN A 315 -21.62 -9.81 26.43
C GLN A 315 -20.14 -9.95 26.02
N THR A 316 -19.63 -11.18 26.02
CA THR A 316 -18.23 -11.46 25.63
C THR A 316 -18.07 -11.73 24.13
N GLY A 317 -16.93 -11.37 23.55
CA GLY A 317 -16.57 -11.67 22.16
C GLY A 317 -17.10 -10.66 21.12
N HIS A 318 -17.56 -9.49 21.54
CA HIS A 318 -18.21 -8.51 20.67
C HIS A 318 -17.39 -7.23 20.42
N TYR A 319 -17.84 -6.44 19.44
CA TYR A 319 -17.27 -5.15 19.06
C TYR A 319 -18.17 -4.00 19.51
N TYR A 320 -17.54 -2.97 20.09
CA TYR A 320 -18.21 -1.85 20.74
C TYR A 320 -17.74 -0.51 20.19
N ALA A 321 -18.68 0.41 20.01
CA ALA A 321 -18.41 1.78 19.60
C ALA A 321 -19.41 2.73 20.28
N ASN A 322 -18.96 3.91 20.72
CA ASN A 322 -19.81 4.91 21.39
C ASN A 322 -20.62 4.30 22.56
N CYS A 323 -19.93 3.54 23.44
CA CYS A 323 -20.53 2.83 24.59
C CYS A 323 -21.77 1.99 24.24
N SER A 324 -21.72 1.28 23.12
CA SER A 324 -22.78 0.38 22.67
C SER A 324 -22.19 -0.78 21.88
N ARG A 325 -22.81 -1.96 21.99
CA ARG A 325 -22.53 -3.07 21.09
C ARG A 325 -22.92 -2.68 19.67
N VAL A 326 -22.08 -3.03 18.70
CA VAL A 326 -22.39 -2.89 17.27
C VAL A 326 -22.96 -4.22 16.79
N GLU A 327 -24.28 -4.26 16.55
CA GLU A 327 -24.96 -5.53 16.22
C GLU A 327 -24.65 -6.06 14.82
N LYS A 328 -24.33 -5.16 13.87
CA LYS A 328 -24.08 -5.53 12.48
C LYS A 328 -22.66 -5.18 12.09
N LEU A 329 -21.84 -6.21 11.96
CA LEU A 329 -20.51 -6.15 11.37
C LEU A 329 -20.55 -6.79 9.98
N PHE A 330 -19.60 -6.44 9.13
CA PHE A 330 -19.44 -7.10 7.85
C PHE A 330 -19.11 -8.59 8.05
N PRO A 331 -19.65 -9.51 7.23
CA PRO A 331 -19.43 -10.94 7.40
C PRO A 331 -17.96 -11.37 7.55
N HIS A 332 -17.03 -10.75 6.80
CA HIS A 332 -15.61 -11.06 6.87
C HIS A 332 -14.95 -10.65 8.20
N VAL A 333 -15.55 -9.73 8.95
CA VAL A 333 -15.08 -9.30 10.28
C VAL A 333 -15.52 -10.27 11.37
N THR A 334 -16.54 -11.08 11.09
CA THR A 334 -17.11 -12.06 12.02
C THR A 334 -16.82 -13.50 11.61
N ASP A 335 -15.86 -13.73 10.70
CA ASP A 335 -15.49 -15.07 10.28
C ASP A 335 -14.74 -15.79 11.42
N ASP A 336 -15.36 -16.86 11.89
CA ASP A 336 -14.83 -17.68 12.97
C ASP A 336 -13.69 -18.59 12.51
N SER A 337 -13.66 -18.97 11.23
CA SER A 337 -12.56 -19.74 10.65
C SER A 337 -11.29 -18.90 10.61
N ASP A 338 -11.38 -17.65 10.15
CA ASP A 338 -10.25 -16.72 10.12
C ASP A 338 -9.77 -16.37 11.54
N SER A 339 -10.70 -16.26 12.50
CA SER A 339 -10.36 -16.02 13.90
C SER A 339 -9.54 -17.17 14.51
N ALA A 340 -9.95 -18.42 14.26
CA ALA A 340 -9.21 -19.61 14.69
C ALA A 340 -7.86 -19.72 13.98
N LYS A 341 -7.83 -19.52 12.66
CA LYS A 341 -6.60 -19.56 11.85
C LYS A 341 -5.56 -18.54 12.32
N LEU A 342 -5.99 -17.32 12.66
CA LEU A 342 -5.10 -16.31 13.23
C LEU A 342 -4.51 -16.74 14.57
N TRP A 343 -5.35 -17.33 15.43
CA TRP A 343 -4.92 -17.80 16.75
C TRP A 343 -3.86 -18.89 16.63
N GLU A 344 -4.06 -19.88 15.77
CA GLU A 344 -3.11 -20.97 15.54
C GLU A 344 -1.78 -20.41 15.01
N LEU A 345 -1.83 -19.60 13.93
CA LEU A 345 -0.65 -19.01 13.32
C LEU A 345 0.21 -18.22 14.33
N ILE A 346 -0.43 -17.44 15.21
CA ILE A 346 0.28 -16.64 16.22
C ILE A 346 0.68 -17.47 17.45
N SER A 347 -0.02 -18.54 17.78
CA SER A 347 0.35 -19.41 18.90
C SER A 347 1.66 -20.15 18.64
N ASP A 348 1.92 -20.48 17.37
CA ASP A 348 3.11 -21.21 16.91
C ASP A 348 4.37 -20.33 16.82
N VAL A 349 4.24 -19.01 16.96
CA VAL A 349 5.33 -18.01 16.98
C VAL A 349 6.29 -18.17 18.18
N LYS A 350 6.07 -19.16 19.06
CA LYS A 350 6.90 -19.37 20.27
C LYS A 350 8.35 -19.77 19.99
N ASP A 351 8.69 -20.29 18.81
CA ASP A 351 10.06 -20.66 18.44
C ASP A 351 10.47 -19.99 17.12
N LYS A 352 11.53 -19.16 17.18
CA LYS A 352 11.94 -18.29 16.07
C LYS A 352 12.68 -19.08 14.98
N HIS A 353 11.94 -19.79 14.12
CA HIS A 353 12.36 -20.11 12.75
C HIS A 353 11.14 -20.53 11.92
N LEU A 354 10.30 -19.57 11.49
CA LEU A 354 9.58 -19.75 10.24
C LEU A 354 10.57 -19.50 9.08
N LYS A 355 11.60 -20.34 8.99
CA LYS A 355 11.95 -20.87 7.67
C LYS A 355 10.76 -21.77 7.32
N LEU A 356 9.85 -21.28 6.48
CA LEU A 356 8.99 -22.18 5.72
C LEU A 356 9.87 -22.97 4.75
N MET A 357 10.59 -23.96 5.27
CA MET A 357 11.09 -25.10 4.51
C MET A 357 10.27 -26.29 4.96
N GLY A 358 9.49 -26.86 4.04
CA GLY A 358 8.69 -28.05 4.31
C GLY A 358 7.32 -28.13 3.63
N CYS A 359 6.98 -27.18 2.76
CA CYS A 359 6.04 -27.41 1.66
C CYS A 359 6.50 -26.63 0.43
N GLN A 360 7.75 -26.88 0.03
CA GLN A 360 8.03 -26.84 -1.40
C GLN A 360 7.19 -27.95 -2.04
N ASN A 361 6.37 -27.57 -3.02
CA ASN A 361 5.83 -28.43 -4.09
C ASN A 361 4.53 -29.23 -3.90
N ILE A 362 3.56 -28.89 -3.02
CA ILE A 362 2.26 -29.64 -3.06
C ILE A 362 0.96 -28.79 -3.16
N PHE A 363 0.93 -27.49 -2.84
CA PHE A 363 -0.33 -26.72 -3.03
C PHE A 363 -0.22 -25.37 -3.75
N THR A 364 0.98 -24.97 -4.17
CA THR A 364 1.16 -23.73 -4.92
C THR A 364 1.07 -23.95 -6.42
N GLU A 365 1.73 -24.95 -7.01
CA GLU A 365 1.66 -25.14 -8.46
C GLU A 365 0.27 -25.54 -8.97
N SER A 366 -0.49 -26.41 -8.30
CA SER A 366 -1.80 -26.85 -8.83
C SER A 366 -2.83 -25.72 -8.74
N THR A 367 -2.88 -25.00 -7.62
CA THR A 367 -3.80 -23.88 -7.40
C THR A 367 -3.40 -22.68 -8.26
N ILE A 368 -2.11 -22.33 -8.35
CA ILE A 368 -1.61 -21.25 -9.21
C ILE A 368 -1.75 -21.62 -10.69
N ASN A 369 -1.46 -22.86 -11.10
CA ASN A 369 -1.73 -23.32 -12.48
C ASN A 369 -3.22 -23.41 -12.78
N PHE A 370 -4.08 -23.65 -11.78
CA PHE A 370 -5.53 -23.62 -11.91
C PHE A 370 -6.05 -22.20 -12.11
N TRP A 371 -5.57 -21.22 -11.34
CA TRP A 371 -5.84 -19.79 -11.56
C TRP A 371 -5.23 -19.23 -12.85
N ARG A 372 -4.07 -19.76 -13.29
CA ARG A 372 -3.38 -19.44 -14.55
C ARG A 372 -4.10 -20.03 -15.77
N LYS A 373 -4.73 -21.20 -15.64
CA LYS A 373 -5.65 -21.79 -16.62
C LYS A 373 -6.98 -21.04 -16.73
N LEU A 374 -7.44 -20.38 -15.65
CA LEU A 374 -8.73 -19.64 -15.61
C LEU A 374 -8.61 -18.12 -15.85
N GLY A 375 -7.40 -17.54 -15.76
CA GLY A 375 -7.11 -16.19 -16.25
C GLY A 375 -7.43 -15.00 -15.33
N ILE A 376 -7.63 -15.21 -14.02
CA ILE A 376 -8.17 -14.20 -13.06
C ILE A 376 -7.18 -13.75 -11.97
N GLY A 377 -5.92 -14.23 -11.96
CA GLY A 377 -4.85 -13.62 -11.15
C GLY A 377 -4.27 -12.35 -11.80
N LEU A 378 -3.60 -11.49 -11.01
CA LEU A 378 -2.58 -10.60 -11.57
C LEU A 378 -1.57 -11.52 -12.26
N ARG A 379 -1.62 -11.55 -13.59
CA ARG A 379 -0.76 -12.44 -14.35
C ARG A 379 0.66 -11.91 -14.16
N ARG A 380 1.58 -12.77 -13.76
CA ARG A 380 2.99 -12.42 -13.68
C ARG A 380 3.69 -12.76 -14.99
N ALA A 381 4.72 -11.97 -15.28
CA ALA A 381 5.68 -12.32 -16.31
C ALA A 381 6.38 -13.62 -15.91
N GLN A 382 6.52 -14.55 -16.85
CA GLN A 382 7.45 -15.66 -16.75
C GLN A 382 8.76 -15.18 -17.32
N LEU A 383 9.63 -14.74 -16.42
CA LEU A 383 10.96 -14.28 -16.76
C LEU A 383 11.92 -15.47 -16.81
N PRO A 384 12.88 -15.48 -17.76
CA PRO A 384 14.04 -16.34 -17.66
C PRO A 384 14.70 -16.22 -16.27
N GLU A 385 15.24 -17.32 -15.76
CA GLU A 385 15.99 -17.33 -14.50
C GLU A 385 17.24 -16.44 -14.59
N HIS A 386 17.86 -16.46 -15.77
CA HIS A 386 19.08 -15.75 -16.12
C HIS A 386 18.85 -14.89 -17.36
N LEU A 387 19.35 -13.66 -17.32
CA LEU A 387 19.29 -12.66 -18.38
C LEU A 387 20.70 -12.12 -18.71
N ASP A 388 21.76 -12.85 -18.34
CA ASP A 388 23.17 -12.46 -18.50
C ASP A 388 23.55 -12.07 -19.94
N ASP A 389 22.84 -12.61 -20.95
CA ASP A 389 23.05 -12.31 -22.36
C ASP A 389 22.25 -11.09 -22.87
N LYS A 390 21.43 -10.45 -22.04
CA LYS A 390 20.52 -9.37 -22.46
C LYS A 390 21.08 -8.00 -22.14
N VAL A 391 20.99 -7.11 -23.13
CA VAL A 391 21.24 -5.67 -22.99
C VAL A 391 19.93 -4.91 -23.00
N VAL A 392 19.64 -4.18 -21.92
CA VAL A 392 18.35 -3.54 -21.68
C VAL A 392 18.51 -2.05 -21.46
N VAL A 393 17.82 -1.25 -22.26
CA VAL A 393 17.72 0.21 -22.08
C VAL A 393 16.38 0.53 -21.44
N ILE A 394 16.37 1.24 -20.31
CA ILE A 394 15.14 1.66 -19.64
C ILE A 394 15.14 3.16 -19.34
N THR A 395 14.11 3.86 -19.81
CA THR A 395 13.95 5.30 -19.55
C THR A 395 13.15 5.54 -18.27
N GLY A 396 13.53 6.56 -17.49
CA GLY A 396 12.81 6.94 -16.27
C GLY A 396 12.95 5.93 -15.12
N ALA A 397 14.12 5.30 -15.03
CA ALA A 397 14.40 4.22 -14.08
C ALA A 397 14.82 4.68 -12.66
N ASN A 398 14.63 5.95 -12.33
CA ASN A 398 15.05 6.49 -11.03
C ASN A 398 14.03 6.36 -9.90
N ARG A 399 12.78 5.97 -10.19
CA ARG A 399 11.72 5.78 -9.18
C ARG A 399 10.57 4.92 -9.71
N GLY A 400 9.69 4.50 -8.81
CA GLY A 400 8.42 3.86 -9.17
C GLY A 400 8.60 2.58 -9.99
N ILE A 401 7.78 2.42 -11.03
CA ILE A 401 7.75 1.22 -11.90
C ILE A 401 9.07 1.05 -12.64
N GLY A 402 9.67 2.15 -13.12
CA GLY A 402 10.92 2.09 -13.86
C GLY A 402 12.07 1.55 -13.02
N LEU A 403 12.21 2.05 -11.79
CA LEU A 403 13.20 1.55 -10.83
C LEU A 403 12.99 0.09 -10.50
N GLU A 404 11.76 -0.32 -10.21
CA GLU A 404 11.46 -1.71 -9.86
C GLU A 404 11.68 -2.66 -11.05
N THR A 405 11.32 -2.23 -12.26
CA THR A 405 11.58 -2.99 -13.49
C THR A 405 13.09 -3.17 -13.69
N ALA A 406 13.87 -2.10 -13.55
CA ALA A 406 15.33 -2.16 -13.66
C ALA A 406 15.96 -3.09 -12.63
N ARG A 407 15.49 -3.02 -11.37
CA ARG A 407 15.95 -3.87 -10.27
C ARG A 407 15.72 -5.36 -10.57
N ILE A 408 14.51 -5.75 -10.94
CA ILE A 408 14.14 -7.14 -11.24
C ILE A 408 14.96 -7.73 -12.42
N ILE A 409 15.26 -6.89 -13.41
CA ILE A 409 16.06 -7.27 -14.58
C ILE A 409 17.54 -7.41 -14.21
N ALA A 410 18.08 -6.46 -13.43
CA ALA A 410 19.46 -6.49 -12.95
C ALA A 410 19.73 -7.66 -11.99
N GLU A 411 18.76 -8.03 -11.14
CA GLU A 411 18.83 -9.21 -10.26
C GLU A 411 19.08 -10.52 -11.03
N ARG A 412 18.72 -10.55 -12.32
CA ARG A 412 18.87 -11.71 -13.20
C ARG A 412 20.12 -11.65 -14.09
N GLY A 413 21.02 -10.71 -13.83
CA GLY A 413 22.32 -10.62 -14.50
C GLY A 413 22.35 -9.82 -15.80
N ALA A 414 21.22 -9.27 -16.27
CA ALA A 414 21.20 -8.45 -17.49
C ALA A 414 22.10 -7.20 -17.39
N THR A 415 22.63 -6.78 -18.53
CA THR A 415 23.25 -5.46 -18.67
C THR A 415 22.15 -4.40 -18.79
N VAL A 416 22.02 -3.53 -17.79
CA VAL A 416 20.94 -2.55 -17.68
C VAL A 416 21.47 -1.12 -17.79
N ILE A 417 21.02 -0.39 -18.80
CA ILE A 417 21.30 1.02 -19.03
C ILE A 417 20.12 1.86 -18.55
N LEU A 418 20.31 2.59 -17.45
CA LEU A 418 19.33 3.46 -16.81
C LEU A 418 19.39 4.86 -17.44
N GLY A 419 18.38 5.24 -18.21
CA GLY A 419 18.23 6.60 -18.73
C GLY A 419 17.47 7.50 -17.75
N CYS A 420 18.17 8.46 -17.11
CA CYS A 420 17.56 9.33 -16.10
C CYS A 420 17.85 10.81 -16.35
N ARG A 421 16.80 11.65 -16.28
CA ARG A 421 16.94 13.11 -16.39
C ARG A 421 17.62 13.74 -15.18
N ASN A 422 17.20 13.38 -13.97
CA ASN A 422 17.80 13.92 -12.75
C ASN A 422 18.89 12.95 -12.28
N MET A 423 20.15 13.34 -12.48
CA MET A 423 21.30 12.48 -12.17
C MET A 423 21.45 12.18 -10.69
N GLN A 424 21.14 13.13 -9.80
CA GLN A 424 21.20 12.88 -8.35
C GLN A 424 20.27 11.74 -7.95
N ARG A 425 19.00 11.78 -8.37
CA ARG A 425 18.04 10.69 -8.15
C ARG A 425 18.42 9.42 -8.91
N GLY A 426 19.05 9.56 -10.07
CA GLY A 426 19.60 8.44 -10.83
C GLY A 426 20.67 7.69 -10.03
N TYR A 427 21.59 8.40 -9.37
CA TYR A 427 22.62 7.79 -8.53
C TYR A 427 22.04 7.12 -7.28
N GLU A 428 21.02 7.71 -6.66
CA GLU A 428 20.29 7.09 -5.56
C GLU A 428 19.63 5.77 -6.00
N ALA A 429 18.97 5.77 -7.17
CA ALA A 429 18.36 4.58 -7.75
C ALA A 429 19.38 3.51 -8.15
N LEU A 430 20.49 3.91 -8.77
CA LEU A 430 21.60 3.01 -9.11
C LEU A 430 22.14 2.33 -7.85
N LYS A 431 22.39 3.10 -6.79
CA LYS A 431 22.85 2.57 -5.51
C LYS A 431 21.86 1.55 -4.94
N LEU A 432 20.56 1.86 -4.94
CA LEU A 432 19.53 0.94 -4.47
C LEU A 432 19.51 -0.38 -5.25
N ILE A 433 19.67 -0.33 -6.57
CA ILE A 433 19.76 -1.54 -7.41
C ILE A 433 21.01 -2.32 -7.03
N ILE A 434 22.19 -1.69 -7.08
CA ILE A 434 23.49 -2.31 -6.78
C ILE A 434 23.53 -2.94 -5.38
N ASP A 435 22.92 -2.31 -4.38
CA ASP A 435 22.87 -2.82 -3.00
C ASP A 435 21.91 -4.02 -2.85
N SER A 436 20.99 -4.23 -3.81
CA SER A 436 19.97 -5.28 -3.78
C SER A 436 20.27 -6.51 -4.65
N ILE A 437 21.26 -6.43 -5.54
CA ILE A 437 21.64 -7.51 -6.47
C ILE A 437 22.91 -8.24 -6.04
N ASP A 438 23.14 -9.43 -6.59
CA ASP A 438 24.38 -10.18 -6.39
C ASP A 438 25.61 -9.30 -6.75
N PRO A 439 26.66 -9.25 -5.90
CA PRO A 439 27.90 -8.54 -6.19
C PRO A 439 28.50 -8.80 -7.58
N LEU A 440 28.28 -10.00 -8.14
CA LEU A 440 28.73 -10.37 -9.49
C LEU A 440 28.16 -9.44 -10.58
N TYR A 441 26.92 -8.96 -10.42
CA TYR A 441 26.21 -8.19 -11.45
C TYR A 441 26.31 -6.68 -11.27
N LYS A 442 27.04 -6.19 -10.26
CA LYS A 442 27.10 -4.75 -9.94
C LYS A 442 27.63 -3.89 -11.10
N ASN A 443 28.55 -4.43 -11.88
CA ASN A 443 29.13 -3.73 -13.04
C ASN A 443 28.22 -3.78 -14.29
N ASN A 444 27.12 -4.54 -14.25
CA ASN A 444 26.20 -4.67 -15.38
C ASN A 444 25.17 -3.52 -15.42
N VAL A 445 25.11 -2.66 -14.39
CA VAL A 445 24.13 -1.57 -14.31
C VAL A 445 24.83 -0.22 -14.52
N THR A 446 24.49 0.47 -15.61
CA THR A 446 25.07 1.77 -15.97
C THR A 446 24.01 2.86 -15.96
N LEU A 447 24.32 4.02 -15.36
CA LEU A 447 23.45 5.20 -15.38
C LEU A 447 23.95 6.22 -16.40
N ILE A 448 23.04 6.67 -17.29
CA ILE A 448 23.34 7.70 -18.29
C ILE A 448 22.27 8.79 -18.22
N HIS A 449 22.70 10.05 -18.36
CA HIS A 449 21.78 11.18 -18.42
C HIS A 449 20.88 11.09 -19.65
N LEU A 450 19.57 11.23 -19.45
CA LEU A 450 18.58 11.25 -20.53
C LEU A 450 17.41 12.18 -20.16
N ASP A 451 17.31 13.31 -20.85
CA ASP A 451 16.12 14.15 -20.86
C ASP A 451 15.33 13.97 -22.16
N LEU A 452 14.16 13.33 -22.08
CA LEU A 452 13.28 13.15 -23.24
C LEU A 452 12.60 14.44 -23.71
N LEU A 453 12.76 15.56 -23.00
CA LEU A 453 12.31 16.89 -23.41
C LEU A 453 13.38 17.67 -24.21
N SER A 454 14.49 17.04 -24.57
CA SER A 454 15.56 17.63 -25.38
C SER A 454 16.06 16.62 -26.40
N PHE A 455 15.90 16.91 -27.69
CA PHE A 455 16.43 16.05 -28.76
C PHE A 455 17.95 15.91 -28.67
N GLU A 456 18.66 17.00 -28.38
CA GLU A 456 20.12 16.97 -28.14
C GLU A 456 20.49 15.97 -27.02
N SER A 457 19.76 15.97 -25.90
CA SER A 457 19.99 15.00 -24.83
C SER A 457 19.74 13.56 -25.28
N ILE A 458 18.77 13.33 -26.16
CA ILE A 458 18.47 12.00 -26.71
C ILE A 458 19.62 11.53 -27.62
N TYR A 459 20.14 12.41 -28.47
CA TYR A 459 21.31 12.10 -29.30
C TYR A 459 22.54 11.76 -28.46
N LYS A 460 22.86 12.59 -27.46
CA LYS A 460 23.98 12.34 -26.53
C LYS A 460 23.83 11.01 -25.80
N PHE A 461 22.62 10.67 -25.36
CA PHE A 461 22.32 9.38 -24.76
C PHE A 461 22.55 8.22 -25.73
N CYS A 462 22.07 8.32 -26.98
CA CYS A 462 22.27 7.27 -27.98
C CYS A 462 23.75 7.04 -28.28
N ASN A 463 24.53 8.11 -28.46
CA ASN A 463 25.98 8.01 -28.66
C ASN A 463 26.68 7.32 -27.48
N ALA A 464 26.28 7.65 -26.24
CA ALA A 464 26.79 6.97 -25.06
C ALA A 464 26.43 5.47 -25.05
N VAL A 465 25.20 5.10 -25.45
CA VAL A 465 24.80 3.68 -25.59
C VAL A 465 25.64 2.99 -26.67
N PHE A 466 25.85 3.61 -27.83
CA PHE A 466 26.64 3.03 -28.93
C PHE A 466 28.10 2.77 -28.55
N ASN A 467 28.66 3.62 -27.68
CA ASN A 467 30.01 3.44 -27.16
C ASN A 467 30.11 2.33 -26.08
N LEU A 468 29.00 2.00 -25.42
CA LEU A 468 28.96 0.99 -24.36
C LEU A 468 28.65 -0.41 -24.87
N THR A 469 27.86 -0.53 -25.94
CA THR A 469 27.37 -1.82 -26.43
C THR A 469 27.02 -1.75 -27.91
N ASP A 470 27.26 -2.85 -28.61
CA ASP A 470 26.97 -3.00 -30.03
C ASP A 470 25.51 -3.43 -30.31
N ARG A 471 24.73 -3.80 -29.28
CA ARG A 471 23.33 -4.23 -29.44
C ARG A 471 22.44 -3.76 -28.28
N VAL A 472 21.14 -3.72 -28.54
CA VAL A 472 20.11 -3.58 -27.50
C VAL A 472 19.09 -4.68 -27.72
N ASP A 473 18.83 -5.51 -26.71
CA ASP A 473 17.85 -6.59 -26.79
C ASP A 473 16.45 -6.10 -26.41
N VAL A 474 16.37 -5.22 -25.40
CA VAL A 474 15.09 -4.68 -24.93
C VAL A 474 15.19 -3.18 -24.71
N LEU A 475 14.28 -2.42 -25.35
CA LEU A 475 14.05 -1.00 -25.07
C LEU A 475 12.73 -0.81 -24.33
N ILE A 476 12.80 -0.27 -23.12
CA ILE A 476 11.64 0.04 -22.27
C ILE A 476 11.47 1.56 -22.20
N ASN A 477 10.55 2.08 -22.99
CA ASN A 477 10.12 3.48 -22.98
C ASN A 477 9.13 3.72 -21.83
N ASN A 478 9.66 3.80 -20.61
CA ASN A 478 8.89 3.91 -19.36
C ASN A 478 8.75 5.35 -18.84
N ALA A 479 9.69 6.24 -19.14
CA ALA A 479 9.64 7.62 -18.70
C ALA A 479 8.34 8.30 -19.14
N GLY A 480 7.79 9.13 -18.26
CA GLY A 480 6.62 9.93 -18.60
C GLY A 480 6.28 10.99 -17.57
N ILE A 481 5.48 11.95 -18.02
CA ILE A 481 4.91 13.04 -17.24
C ILE A 481 3.40 13.11 -17.49
N MET A 482 2.65 13.63 -16.53
CA MET A 482 1.20 13.61 -16.58
C MET A 482 0.59 14.88 -16.02
N MET A 483 -0.43 15.39 -16.73
CA MET A 483 -1.28 16.51 -16.32
C MET A 483 -0.48 17.71 -15.81
N CYS A 484 0.61 18.06 -16.50
CA CYS A 484 1.43 19.21 -16.14
C CYS A 484 0.78 20.53 -16.56
N ALA A 485 1.35 21.65 -16.11
CA ALA A 485 1.01 22.97 -16.65
C ALA A 485 1.30 23.01 -18.16
N GLU A 486 0.66 23.95 -18.85
CA GLU A 486 1.02 24.27 -20.23
C GLU A 486 2.50 24.69 -20.28
N GLY A 487 3.23 24.13 -21.23
CA GLY A 487 4.67 24.32 -21.35
C GLY A 487 5.19 23.63 -22.60
N LYS A 488 6.45 23.91 -22.94
CA LYS A 488 7.12 23.36 -24.12
C LYS A 488 8.43 22.66 -23.72
N SER A 489 8.80 21.65 -24.50
CA SER A 489 10.13 21.04 -24.50
C SER A 489 11.17 22.04 -25.02
N MET A 490 12.45 21.68 -24.89
CA MET A 490 13.55 22.48 -25.44
C MET A 490 13.44 22.64 -26.96
N ASP A 491 12.83 21.65 -27.62
CA ASP A 491 12.57 21.63 -29.07
C ASP A 491 11.24 22.31 -29.48
N GLY A 492 10.53 22.95 -28.53
CA GLY A 492 9.35 23.77 -28.81
C GLY A 492 8.01 23.02 -28.87
N TYR A 493 7.97 21.75 -28.45
CA TYR A 493 6.75 20.92 -28.48
C TYR A 493 6.06 20.84 -27.13
N GLU A 494 4.73 20.67 -27.11
CA GLU A 494 3.96 20.53 -25.87
C GLU A 494 4.57 19.45 -24.95
N THR A 495 4.80 19.81 -23.69
CA THR A 495 5.61 19.03 -22.74
C THR A 495 5.21 17.55 -22.65
N GLN A 496 3.92 17.23 -22.52
CA GLN A 496 3.45 15.86 -22.32
C GLN A 496 3.58 15.03 -23.61
N LEU A 497 3.24 15.61 -24.75
CA LEU A 497 3.47 15.01 -26.05
C LEU A 497 4.97 14.80 -26.32
N ALA A 498 5.81 15.78 -25.99
CA ALA A 498 7.25 15.69 -26.14
C ALA A 498 7.83 14.56 -25.29
N GLY A 499 7.60 14.59 -23.98
CA GLY A 499 8.23 13.65 -23.04
C GLY A 499 7.64 12.24 -23.07
N ASN A 500 6.34 12.09 -23.33
CA ASN A 500 5.71 10.76 -23.36
C ASN A 500 5.74 10.09 -24.73
N TYR A 501 5.93 10.87 -25.81
CA TYR A 501 5.80 10.36 -27.17
C TYR A 501 6.94 10.77 -28.11
N LEU A 502 7.15 12.06 -28.41
CA LEU A 502 8.16 12.46 -29.42
C LEU A 502 9.60 12.09 -29.01
N GLY A 503 9.95 12.25 -27.74
CA GLY A 503 11.24 11.84 -27.20
C GLY A 503 11.46 10.33 -27.33
N PRO A 504 10.55 9.47 -26.81
CA PRO A 504 10.59 8.03 -27.04
C PRO A 504 10.59 7.62 -28.51
N PHE A 505 9.85 8.33 -29.37
CA PHE A 505 9.83 8.10 -30.82
C PHE A 505 11.22 8.31 -31.42
N LEU A 506 11.86 9.46 -31.13
CA LEU A 506 13.21 9.75 -31.60
C LEU A 506 14.22 8.74 -31.05
N LEU A 507 14.22 8.52 -29.73
CA LEU A 507 15.11 7.57 -29.06
C LEU A 507 15.03 6.18 -29.69
N THR A 508 13.80 5.69 -29.92
CA THR A 508 13.58 4.36 -30.49
C THR A 508 14.16 4.28 -31.90
N ASN A 509 13.89 5.27 -32.75
CA ASN A 509 14.39 5.28 -34.12
C ASN A 509 15.93 5.35 -34.19
N LEU A 510 16.58 6.11 -33.31
CA LEU A 510 18.04 6.15 -33.23
C LEU A 510 18.64 4.83 -32.74
N LEU A 511 17.97 4.15 -31.82
CA LEU A 511 18.42 2.84 -31.32
C LEU A 511 18.05 1.66 -32.25
N LEU A 512 17.25 1.87 -33.31
CA LEU A 512 16.77 0.78 -34.17
C LEU A 512 17.90 -0.06 -34.74
N THR A 513 19.02 0.54 -35.16
CA THR A 513 20.18 -0.20 -35.69
C THR A 513 20.76 -1.16 -34.66
N HIS A 514 20.81 -0.77 -33.38
CA HIS A 514 21.28 -1.63 -32.30
C HIS A 514 20.23 -2.68 -31.89
N LEU A 515 18.94 -2.33 -31.97
CA LEU A 515 17.83 -3.26 -31.75
C LEU A 515 17.77 -4.34 -32.83
N LYS A 516 18.05 -4.00 -34.10
CA LYS A 516 18.08 -4.94 -35.25
C LYS A 516 19.19 -5.98 -35.13
N ARG A 517 20.24 -5.71 -34.34
CA ARG A 517 21.32 -6.67 -34.05
C ARG A 517 20.91 -7.71 -33.00
N SER A 518 19.81 -7.48 -32.27
CA SER A 518 19.27 -8.50 -31.37
C SER A 518 18.66 -9.66 -32.15
N LYS A 519 18.86 -10.87 -31.65
CA LYS A 519 18.21 -12.07 -32.19
C LYS A 519 16.69 -12.06 -31.96
N ALA A 520 16.22 -11.35 -30.93
CA ALA A 520 14.82 -11.27 -30.56
C ALA A 520 14.54 -9.93 -29.85
N GLY A 521 14.54 -8.84 -30.61
CA GLY A 521 14.40 -7.49 -30.08
C GLY A 521 13.00 -7.20 -29.54
N ARG A 522 12.91 -6.46 -28.42
CA ARG A 522 11.64 -6.07 -27.81
C ARG A 522 11.60 -4.57 -27.55
N ILE A 523 10.54 -3.90 -27.98
CA ILE A 523 10.28 -2.49 -27.69
C ILE A 523 8.99 -2.39 -26.87
N VAL A 524 9.07 -1.87 -25.66
CA VAL A 524 7.94 -1.77 -24.73
C VAL A 524 7.64 -0.30 -24.43
N ASN A 525 6.50 0.18 -24.91
CA ASN A 525 6.06 1.57 -24.82
C ASN A 525 4.97 1.73 -23.77
N LEU A 526 5.20 2.53 -22.72
CA LEU A 526 4.21 2.71 -21.66
C LEU A 526 3.12 3.72 -22.04
N SER A 527 1.89 3.21 -22.15
CA SER A 527 0.67 3.99 -22.30
C SER A 527 -0.18 3.99 -21.01
N SER A 528 -1.45 4.38 -21.10
CA SER A 528 -2.38 4.58 -19.99
C SER A 528 -3.82 4.53 -20.49
N ILE A 529 -4.80 4.21 -19.64
CA ILE A 529 -6.24 4.26 -19.99
C ILE A 529 -6.70 5.62 -20.52
N ALA A 530 -5.92 6.69 -20.26
CA ALA A 530 -6.16 8.02 -20.81
C ALA A 530 -6.21 8.07 -22.35
N HIS A 531 -5.60 7.09 -23.05
CA HIS A 531 -5.72 6.99 -24.51
C HIS A 531 -7.18 6.84 -24.96
N ASN A 532 -8.06 6.25 -24.15
CA ASN A 532 -9.48 6.06 -24.49
C ASN A 532 -10.24 7.36 -24.70
N VAL A 533 -9.81 8.42 -24.02
CA VAL A 533 -10.41 9.76 -24.13
C VAL A 533 -9.55 10.72 -24.94
N GLY A 534 -8.35 10.29 -25.35
CA GLY A 534 -7.43 11.06 -26.17
C GLY A 534 -7.99 11.34 -27.56
N ILE A 535 -7.57 12.47 -28.13
CA ILE A 535 -7.84 12.88 -29.51
C ILE A 535 -6.53 13.43 -30.07
N MET A 536 -6.16 13.01 -31.28
CA MET A 536 -5.01 13.56 -31.99
C MET A 536 -5.41 14.85 -32.71
N HIS A 537 -4.82 15.97 -32.30
CA HIS A 537 -5.00 17.26 -32.97
C HIS A 537 -3.87 17.49 -33.98
N PHE A 538 -3.91 16.82 -35.13
CA PHE A 538 -2.82 16.86 -36.12
C PHE A 538 -2.46 18.28 -36.59
N ASP A 539 -3.47 19.14 -36.78
CA ASP A 539 -3.27 20.50 -37.27
C ASP A 539 -2.93 21.51 -36.14
N ASN A 540 -2.97 21.06 -34.88
CA ASN A 540 -2.57 21.84 -33.71
C ASN A 540 -1.94 20.91 -32.66
N ILE A 541 -0.82 20.31 -33.03
CA ILE A 541 -0.19 19.25 -32.25
C ILE A 541 0.26 19.74 -30.85
N ASN A 542 0.55 21.03 -30.73
CA ASN A 542 0.94 21.70 -29.49
C ASN A 542 -0.26 22.17 -28.64
N LEU A 543 -1.49 21.99 -29.12
CA LEU A 543 -2.72 22.44 -28.45
C LEU A 543 -2.74 23.93 -28.10
N VAL A 544 -2.11 24.77 -28.93
CA VAL A 544 -2.07 26.23 -28.73
C VAL A 544 -3.50 26.77 -28.67
N GLY A 545 -3.81 27.51 -27.59
CA GLY A 545 -5.15 28.05 -27.33
C GLY A 545 -6.21 27.03 -26.92
N ASN A 546 -5.88 25.74 -26.89
CA ASN A 546 -6.79 24.62 -26.60
C ASN A 546 -6.25 23.68 -25.50
N TYR A 547 -5.20 24.09 -24.78
CA TYR A 547 -4.55 23.27 -23.79
C TYR A 547 -5.44 22.99 -22.58
N THR A 548 -5.55 21.71 -22.22
CA THR A 548 -5.87 21.33 -20.84
C THR A 548 -4.95 20.18 -20.43
N PRO A 549 -4.56 20.09 -19.14
CA PRO A 549 -3.65 19.04 -18.67
C PRO A 549 -4.11 17.62 -19.03
N GLN A 550 -5.43 17.36 -18.99
CA GLN A 550 -6.03 16.06 -19.32
C GLN A 550 -6.05 15.81 -20.84
N ARG A 551 -6.34 16.83 -21.65
CA ARG A 551 -6.35 16.72 -23.12
C ARG A 551 -4.95 16.42 -23.64
N ALA A 552 -3.95 17.16 -23.18
CA ALA A 552 -2.54 16.94 -23.53
C ALA A 552 -2.07 15.52 -23.13
N TYR A 553 -2.40 15.09 -21.91
CA TYR A 553 -2.07 13.74 -21.45
C TYR A 553 -2.74 12.66 -22.32
N GLY A 554 -4.06 12.78 -22.55
CA GLY A 554 -4.82 11.86 -23.39
C GLY A 554 -4.27 11.78 -24.83
N GLN A 555 -3.96 12.93 -25.45
CA GLN A 555 -3.34 13.00 -26.76
C GLN A 555 -2.00 12.25 -26.77
N SER A 556 -1.09 12.54 -25.83
CA SER A 556 0.21 11.88 -25.77
C SER A 556 0.12 10.36 -25.59
N LYS A 557 -0.85 9.86 -24.81
CA LYS A 557 -1.03 8.41 -24.60
C LYS A 557 -1.75 7.72 -25.75
N LEU A 558 -2.61 8.42 -26.49
CA LEU A 558 -3.15 7.93 -27.76
C LEU A 558 -2.05 7.86 -28.84
N ALA A 559 -1.19 8.87 -28.91
CA ALA A 559 -0.05 8.90 -29.82
C ALA A 559 0.86 7.67 -29.65
N VAL A 560 1.13 7.25 -28.40
CA VAL A 560 1.90 6.04 -28.11
C VAL A 560 1.27 4.77 -28.73
N LEU A 561 -0.06 4.62 -28.70
CA LEU A 561 -0.72 3.44 -29.30
C LEU A 561 -0.65 3.48 -30.82
N LEU A 562 -0.96 4.64 -31.41
CA LEU A 562 -0.92 4.84 -32.86
C LEU A 562 0.49 4.58 -33.40
N TRP A 563 1.52 5.07 -32.71
CA TRP A 563 2.92 4.82 -33.03
C TRP A 563 3.31 3.36 -32.84
N GLY A 564 2.98 2.73 -31.71
CA GLY A 564 3.32 1.34 -31.46
C GLY A 564 2.74 0.40 -32.54
N ARG A 565 1.54 0.72 -33.05
CA ARG A 565 0.91 0.00 -34.14
C ARG A 565 1.64 0.17 -35.48
N GLU A 566 2.00 1.39 -35.84
CA GLU A 566 2.72 1.64 -37.10
C GLU A 566 4.15 1.11 -37.07
N LEU A 567 4.86 1.28 -35.94
CA LEU A 567 6.21 0.76 -35.74
C LEU A 567 6.23 -0.77 -35.88
N ALA A 568 5.24 -1.47 -35.32
CA ALA A 568 5.13 -2.92 -35.46
C ALA A 568 4.96 -3.37 -36.92
N LYS A 569 4.21 -2.62 -37.74
CA LYS A 569 4.05 -2.93 -39.17
C LYS A 569 5.37 -2.77 -39.91
N ARG A 570 6.08 -1.69 -39.65
CA ARG A 570 7.39 -1.39 -40.26
C ARG A 570 8.47 -2.40 -39.86
N LEU A 571 8.34 -2.97 -38.68
CA LEU A 571 9.25 -3.99 -38.16
C LEU A 571 8.77 -5.43 -38.40
N SER A 572 7.72 -5.64 -39.21
CA SER A 572 7.12 -6.97 -39.43
C SER A 572 8.05 -7.99 -40.09
N GLU A 573 9.01 -7.53 -40.90
CA GLU A 573 10.05 -8.36 -41.52
C GLU A 573 11.32 -8.49 -40.65
N SER A 574 11.34 -7.84 -39.48
CA SER A 574 12.46 -7.90 -38.54
C SER A 574 12.18 -8.86 -37.39
N ASN A 575 13.21 -9.20 -36.60
CA ASN A 575 13.04 -9.97 -35.37
C ASN A 575 12.61 -9.11 -34.16
N ILE A 576 12.14 -7.88 -34.39
CA ILE A 576 11.77 -6.93 -33.34
C ILE A 576 10.26 -6.88 -33.15
N HIS A 577 9.82 -7.01 -31.90
CA HIS A 577 8.40 -6.92 -31.55
C HIS A 577 8.11 -5.69 -30.67
N VAL A 578 6.97 -5.06 -30.93
CA VAL A 578 6.59 -3.78 -30.32
C VAL A 578 5.33 -3.95 -29.49
N TYR A 579 5.34 -3.43 -28.27
CA TYR A 579 4.25 -3.57 -27.30
C TYR A 579 3.85 -2.22 -26.74
N SER A 580 2.56 -1.96 -26.65
CA SER A 580 2.03 -0.83 -25.87
C SER A 580 1.45 -1.34 -24.56
N VAL A 581 1.88 -0.80 -23.43
CA VAL A 581 1.57 -1.37 -22.10
C VAL A 581 0.81 -0.39 -21.22
N HIS A 582 -0.27 -0.87 -20.59
CA HIS A 582 -0.82 -0.26 -19.39
C HIS A 582 -0.17 -0.89 -18.15
N PRO A 583 0.64 -0.15 -17.37
CA PRO A 583 1.31 -0.75 -16.21
C PRO A 583 0.31 -1.07 -15.08
N GLY A 584 -0.76 -0.28 -14.95
CA GLY A 584 -1.81 -0.42 -13.95
C GLY A 584 -2.19 0.95 -13.41
N LEU A 585 -3.28 1.05 -12.65
CA LEU A 585 -3.45 2.23 -11.79
C LEU A 585 -2.45 2.03 -10.67
N ILE A 586 -1.33 2.76 -10.67
CA ILE A 586 -0.26 2.65 -9.67
C ILE A 586 -0.06 4.03 -9.03
N GLY A 587 0.14 4.05 -7.73
CA GLY A 587 0.40 5.25 -6.93
C GLY A 587 1.84 5.68 -7.17
N THR A 588 2.16 6.08 -8.39
CA THR A 588 3.48 6.58 -8.77
C THR A 588 3.56 8.08 -8.57
N ASP A 589 4.77 8.62 -8.39
CA ASP A 589 5.04 10.07 -8.34
C ASP A 589 4.89 10.79 -9.70
N LEU A 590 4.14 10.24 -10.66
CA LEU A 590 3.74 10.90 -11.91
C LEU A 590 2.94 12.20 -11.68
N TYR A 591 2.51 12.46 -10.44
CA TYR A 591 1.75 13.63 -9.99
C TYR A 591 2.61 14.83 -9.55
N THR A 592 3.94 14.79 -9.65
CA THR A 592 4.79 15.86 -9.09
C THR A 592 4.60 17.24 -9.75
N ASN A 593 4.03 17.29 -10.96
CA ASN A 593 3.89 18.52 -11.74
C ASN A 593 2.42 18.93 -11.99
N THR A 594 1.46 18.32 -11.30
CA THR A 594 0.02 18.57 -11.55
C THR A 594 -0.44 19.92 -10.99
N VAL A 595 -0.99 20.78 -11.85
CA VAL A 595 -1.46 22.14 -11.49
C VAL A 595 -2.89 22.22 -10.93
N ASN A 596 -3.62 21.10 -10.83
CA ASN A 596 -5.00 21.10 -10.35
C ASN A 596 -5.08 20.85 -8.82
N PRO A 597 -5.54 21.83 -8.00
CA PRO A 597 -5.68 21.69 -6.55
C PRO A 597 -6.69 20.60 -6.15
N PHE A 598 -7.71 20.36 -6.97
CA PHE A 598 -8.72 19.32 -6.77
C PHE A 598 -8.14 17.91 -6.96
N VAL A 599 -7.15 17.75 -7.84
CA VAL A 599 -6.41 16.47 -7.98
C VAL A 599 -5.44 16.28 -6.82
N GLY A 600 -4.85 17.35 -6.27
CA GLY A 600 -4.12 17.31 -5.00
C GLY A 600 -5.02 16.92 -3.81
N TYR A 601 -6.28 17.34 -3.83
CA TYR A 601 -7.32 16.94 -2.88
C TYR A 601 -7.77 15.47 -3.08
N CYS A 602 -7.99 15.04 -4.33
CA CYS A 602 -8.27 13.64 -4.66
C CYS A 602 -7.09 12.71 -4.34
N LYS A 603 -5.83 13.15 -4.52
CA LYS A 603 -4.62 12.43 -4.07
C LYS A 603 -4.62 12.20 -2.56
N ARG A 604 -5.19 13.13 -1.80
CA ARG A 604 -5.20 13.14 -0.33
C ARG A 604 -6.33 12.30 0.27
N ILE A 605 -7.36 11.97 -0.52
CA ILE A 605 -8.54 11.18 -0.14
C ILE A 605 -8.54 9.79 -0.82
N PHE A 606 -8.14 9.69 -2.09
CA PHE A 606 -8.13 8.48 -2.91
C PHE A 606 -6.74 7.87 -3.12
N GLY A 607 -5.65 8.52 -2.67
CA GLY A 607 -4.27 8.02 -2.81
C GLY A 607 -4.00 6.64 -2.19
N SER A 608 -4.91 6.15 -1.36
CA SER A 608 -4.90 4.84 -0.70
C SER A 608 -5.90 3.84 -1.29
N ILE A 609 -6.59 4.17 -2.38
CA ILE A 609 -7.67 3.36 -2.98
C ILE A 609 -7.24 2.89 -4.37
N SER A 610 -7.01 1.58 -4.49
CA SER A 610 -6.81 0.82 -5.75
C SER A 610 -5.61 1.21 -6.60
N PHE A 611 -4.43 1.30 -5.99
CA PHE A 611 -3.18 1.37 -6.71
C PHE A 611 -2.42 0.04 -6.58
N LEU A 612 -2.08 -0.60 -7.71
CA LEU A 612 -1.09 -1.68 -7.73
C LEU A 612 0.23 -1.15 -7.14
N ASN A 613 0.96 -1.98 -6.40
CA ASN A 613 2.33 -1.63 -5.98
C ASN A 613 3.25 -1.59 -7.23
N THR A 614 4.49 -1.13 -7.08
CA THR A 614 5.43 -1.03 -8.20
C THR A 614 5.83 -2.39 -8.79
N VAL A 615 5.79 -3.46 -8.00
CA VAL A 615 6.09 -4.84 -8.45
C VAL A 615 4.99 -5.39 -9.35
N ASP A 616 3.73 -5.24 -8.93
CA ASP A 616 2.55 -5.61 -9.72
C ASP A 616 2.42 -4.71 -10.94
N GLY A 617 2.82 -3.44 -10.79
CA GLY A 617 2.85 -2.46 -11.85
C GLY A 617 3.94 -2.68 -12.92
N SER A 618 5.04 -3.36 -12.56
CA SER A 618 6.09 -3.74 -13.51
C SER A 618 5.75 -5.02 -14.27
N GLN A 619 4.81 -5.86 -13.79
CA GLN A 619 4.55 -7.17 -14.38
C GLN A 619 4.18 -7.13 -15.86
N THR A 620 3.31 -6.21 -16.29
CA THR A 620 2.92 -6.16 -17.71
C THR A 620 4.06 -5.67 -18.60
N THR A 621 4.91 -4.79 -18.09
CA THR A 621 6.14 -4.34 -18.77
C THR A 621 7.11 -5.50 -18.91
N LEU A 622 7.39 -6.21 -17.81
CA LEU A 622 8.25 -7.39 -17.76
C LEU A 622 7.73 -8.52 -18.66
N TYR A 623 6.42 -8.70 -18.72
CA TYR A 623 5.76 -9.68 -19.58
C TYR A 623 6.01 -9.36 -21.06
N CYS A 624 5.83 -8.10 -21.46
CA CYS A 624 6.10 -7.70 -22.84
C CYS A 624 7.60 -7.69 -23.18
N ALA A 625 8.46 -7.53 -22.18
CA ALA A 625 9.90 -7.42 -22.37
C ALA A 625 10.61 -8.79 -22.49
N PHE A 626 10.15 -9.83 -21.79
CA PHE A 626 10.91 -11.09 -21.69
C PHE A 626 10.07 -12.37 -21.74
N ASP A 627 8.75 -12.29 -21.77
CA ASP A 627 7.92 -13.49 -21.75
C ASP A 627 7.73 -14.05 -23.16
N GLU A 628 8.16 -15.30 -23.37
CA GLU A 628 8.04 -15.96 -24.67
C GLU A 628 6.59 -16.13 -25.14
N ARG A 629 5.60 -16.06 -24.23
CA ARG A 629 4.18 -16.19 -24.60
C ARG A 629 3.66 -15.03 -25.45
N VAL A 630 4.35 -13.88 -25.45
CA VAL A 630 4.01 -12.76 -26.34
C VAL A 630 4.97 -12.65 -27.51
N ALA A 631 5.84 -13.64 -27.69
CA ALA A 631 6.99 -13.50 -28.56
C ALA A 631 6.63 -13.22 -30.01
N SER A 632 5.46 -13.65 -30.45
CA SER A 632 4.92 -13.51 -31.82
C SER A 632 3.84 -12.42 -31.95
N GLU A 633 3.54 -11.66 -30.89
CA GLU A 633 2.39 -10.76 -30.83
C GLU A 633 2.79 -9.27 -30.82
N SER A 634 3.25 -8.76 -31.96
CA SER A 634 3.67 -7.35 -32.15
C SER A 634 2.50 -6.41 -32.44
N GLY A 635 2.62 -5.14 -32.05
CA GLY A 635 1.70 -4.06 -32.41
C GLY A 635 0.40 -4.03 -31.60
N HIS A 636 0.38 -4.66 -30.43
CA HIS A 636 -0.81 -4.79 -29.59
C HIS A 636 -0.69 -4.04 -28.27
N TYR A 637 -1.86 -3.82 -27.66
CA TYR A 637 -1.99 -3.20 -26.35
C TYR A 637 -2.16 -4.26 -25.27
N TYR A 638 -1.43 -4.12 -24.16
CA TYR A 638 -1.39 -5.10 -23.08
C TYR A 638 -1.71 -4.47 -21.74
N LYS A 639 -2.46 -5.20 -20.93
CA LYS A 639 -2.80 -4.84 -19.56
C LYS A 639 -2.95 -6.13 -18.74
N ASN A 640 -2.37 -6.15 -17.53
CA ASN A 640 -2.40 -7.33 -16.66
C ASN A 640 -1.86 -8.59 -17.38
N CYS A 641 -0.68 -8.46 -18.03
CA CYS A 641 0.01 -9.50 -18.80
C CYS A 641 -0.93 -10.30 -19.73
N LYS A 642 -1.82 -9.57 -20.39
CA LYS A 642 -2.74 -10.08 -21.40
C LYS A 642 -2.94 -9.00 -22.45
N ARG A 643 -3.06 -9.43 -23.70
CA ARG A 643 -3.52 -8.58 -24.80
C ARG A 643 -4.94 -8.07 -24.50
N ASP A 644 -5.11 -6.76 -24.60
CA ASP A 644 -6.40 -6.09 -24.50
C ASP A 644 -6.88 -5.74 -25.92
N ASN A 645 -7.97 -6.38 -26.32
CA ASN A 645 -8.57 -6.19 -27.65
C ASN A 645 -9.57 -5.02 -27.67
N ASN A 646 -9.88 -4.41 -26.51
CA ASN A 646 -10.82 -3.29 -26.40
C ASN A 646 -10.13 -1.95 -26.66
N MET A 647 -9.46 -1.83 -27.81
CA MET A 647 -8.94 -0.53 -28.26
C MET A 647 -10.10 0.30 -28.80
N THR A 648 -10.14 1.60 -28.48
CA THR A 648 -11.15 2.50 -29.06
C THR A 648 -11.02 2.53 -30.59
N GLY A 649 -12.13 2.78 -31.30
CA GLY A 649 -12.10 2.99 -32.77
C GLY A 649 -11.26 4.18 -33.23
N ARG A 650 -10.63 4.93 -32.30
CA ARG A 650 -9.67 6.01 -32.57
C ARG A 650 -8.25 5.50 -32.84
N VAL A 651 -7.96 4.22 -32.58
CA VAL A 651 -6.70 3.58 -32.98
C VAL A 651 -6.91 2.91 -34.33
N ASN A 652 -6.53 3.58 -35.41
CA ASN A 652 -6.70 3.10 -36.78
C ASN A 652 -5.44 3.31 -37.63
N ASP A 653 -5.36 2.57 -38.74
CA ASP A 653 -4.18 2.54 -39.60
C ASP A 653 -3.88 3.87 -40.28
N GLN A 654 -4.91 4.63 -40.64
CA GLN A 654 -4.77 5.91 -41.32
C GLN A 654 -4.14 6.96 -40.40
N ASP A 655 -4.65 7.09 -39.18
CA ASP A 655 -4.11 8.00 -38.16
C ASP A 655 -2.73 7.55 -37.67
N SER A 656 -2.50 6.24 -37.58
CA SER A 656 -1.17 5.66 -37.28
C SER A 656 -0.12 6.10 -38.31
N LEU A 657 -0.42 5.95 -39.61
CA LEU A 657 0.48 6.37 -40.68
C LEU A 657 0.63 7.90 -40.74
N ARG A 658 -0.46 8.65 -40.55
CA ARG A 658 -0.43 10.12 -40.52
C ARG A 658 0.46 10.62 -39.38
N LEU A 659 0.32 10.03 -38.20
CA LEU A 659 1.15 10.36 -37.04
C LEU A 659 2.62 10.02 -37.28
N TRP A 660 2.92 8.86 -37.85
CA TRP A 660 4.30 8.50 -38.18
C TRP A 660 4.98 9.52 -39.09
N LYS A 661 4.33 9.89 -40.21
CA LYS A 661 4.88 10.88 -41.16
C LYS A 661 5.13 12.22 -40.48
N LEU A 662 4.16 12.70 -39.69
CA LEU A 662 4.32 13.93 -38.92
C LEU A 662 5.48 13.81 -37.93
N SER A 663 5.62 12.69 -37.21
CA SER A 663 6.69 12.51 -36.24
C SER A 663 8.08 12.42 -36.87
N MET A 664 8.22 11.83 -38.06
CA MET A 664 9.48 11.87 -38.81
C MET A 664 9.89 13.32 -39.13
N GLU A 665 8.95 14.14 -39.58
CA GLU A 665 9.17 15.57 -39.83
C GLU A 665 9.55 16.33 -38.55
N LEU A 666 8.75 16.19 -37.48
CA LEU A 666 8.96 16.91 -36.22
C LEU A 666 10.28 16.51 -35.54
N CYS A 667 10.69 15.25 -35.65
CA CYS A 667 11.95 14.75 -35.12
C CYS A 667 13.14 14.90 -36.09
N LYS A 668 12.92 15.48 -37.29
CA LYS A 668 13.95 15.70 -38.33
C LYS A 668 14.68 14.41 -38.72
N LEU A 669 13.89 13.36 -38.95
CA LEU A 669 14.36 12.04 -39.36
C LEU A 669 14.04 11.81 -40.83
N THR A 670 14.96 11.20 -41.58
CA THR A 670 14.73 10.74 -42.95
C THR A 670 14.55 9.22 -43.01
N ASP A 671 13.64 8.76 -43.87
CA ASP A 671 13.33 7.34 -44.06
C ASP A 671 14.07 6.82 -45.31
N ASN A 672 15.22 6.17 -45.12
CA ASN A 672 16.04 5.62 -46.21
C ASN A 672 15.92 4.09 -46.27
N ASN A 673 14.68 3.58 -46.37
CA ASN A 673 14.27 2.17 -46.60
C ASN A 673 14.85 1.07 -45.71
N ASP A 674 15.82 1.34 -44.84
CA ASP A 674 16.38 0.40 -43.86
C ASP A 674 17.08 1.08 -42.67
N ASN A 675 17.46 2.35 -42.82
CA ASN A 675 18.06 3.16 -41.76
C ASN A 675 17.33 4.50 -41.62
N VAL A 676 17.09 4.89 -40.36
CA VAL A 676 16.63 6.22 -40.02
C VAL A 676 17.87 7.06 -39.73
N GLU A 677 18.19 7.99 -40.62
CA GLU A 677 19.30 8.92 -40.44
C GLU A 677 18.77 10.22 -39.86
N ALA A 678 19.43 10.70 -38.81
CA ALA A 678 19.16 12.01 -38.25
C ALA A 678 19.81 13.07 -39.14
N SER A 679 19.07 14.11 -39.51
CA SER A 679 19.65 15.26 -40.20
C SER A 679 20.44 16.20 -39.26
N TYR A 680 20.63 15.80 -38.00
CA TYR A 680 21.23 16.62 -36.94
C TYR A 680 22.72 16.27 -36.81
N LYS A 681 23.61 17.17 -37.27
CA LYS A 681 25.02 17.14 -36.88
C LYS A 681 25.12 17.66 -35.44
N ILE A 682 25.59 16.84 -34.53
CA ILE A 682 26.05 17.33 -33.22
C ILE A 682 27.43 17.92 -33.51
N ASP A 683 27.62 19.20 -33.20
CA ASP A 683 28.98 19.76 -33.16
C ASP A 683 29.72 19.05 -32.02
N ASP A 684 30.83 18.37 -32.35
CA ASP A 684 31.71 17.74 -31.37
C ASP A 684 32.42 18.85 -30.57
N GLU A 685 31.93 19.15 -29.37
CA GLU A 685 32.66 19.86 -28.30
C GLU A 685 33.01 18.94 -27.14
#